data_AF-A0A814M0W0-F1
#
_entry.id   AF-A0A814M0W0-F1
#
_cell.length_a   1.000
_cell.length_b   1.000
_cell.length_c   1.000
_cell.angle_alpha   90.00
_cell.angle_beta   90.00
_cell.angle_gamma   90.00
#
_symmetry.space_group_name_H-M   'P 1'
#
loop_
_entity.id
_entity.type
_entity.pdbx_description
1 polymer ?
#
loop_
_entity_poly.entity_id
_entity_poly.type
_entity_poly.pdbx_seq_one_letter_code
_entity_poly.pdbx_strand_id
1 'polypeptide(L)'
;MLICNCKSIVPINTTFSTKSFQTSIYATDSITVSEFTTVTTSTQSSTTVRNEETTTVSDHKPYVFQSNFSRNNDSIFVSLYSNSSDTYIAVNNTFIDMQNSSHPCVLSFSERSFHSHEHVVSTIVIDFNGTLTRDLAVQLGDRLIDIIDLLMTATTSIFLPIKMLKGVRLFCRQASPNIFCRLRHVENLSKDEPIRSPVLGRDSTVSSVYNFPALSKSPEWLPSVKYAVPDANRYETNVTRLDNGLRIASEKLFGDFCTVGVIISAGPRYEEKYTSGVSHFLEKLAFMSTKKYENREQVIDSLHQVNAICDCQTSRDIIIYALSCRTSGIERVVELLSETIFRPRLLPEEIEGAQAAVFNEIDDLKNRRYDPTPLLTDMIHAAGYGKKTLGLPKYTPEENIGRIDASMIKSYMKEFYQPERMVLAGVGIDHQQLVDLGKRYFSVPKNEKKPGDGQTSTETKAVWTGGVLTDERDLSHLSFGADPLPEIAHIGLGFEAPSHKEEQDFVAACVLSQLLGGGGSFSAGGPGKGLYSRFYMNVLNRNEEIKTAISYNQAYTDSGCLYFHFGGYPSYLNSMIDVAIREIGYLVSYPPESVELERAKRQLQSMLFMNLEQRPVVFEDVARQVLFVGKRQQADYYFNRIHRIQAEDVHQVARRIFSTPLALVGLGKGLNQMRSYAQISDTIQRQLSPKTRWRIFG
;
A
#
# COMPACT_ATOMS: atom_id res chain seq x y z
N MET A 1 -16.66 14.04 4.40
CA MET A 1 -16.45 12.58 4.30
C MET A 1 -14.98 12.22 4.06
N LEU A 2 -14.31 12.78 3.04
CA LEU A 2 -12.86 12.58 2.87
C LEU A 2 -12.02 13.05 4.05
N ILE A 3 -12.39 14.18 4.65
CA ILE A 3 -11.76 14.76 5.85
C ILE A 3 -11.65 13.74 7.02
N CYS A 4 -12.58 12.80 7.12
CA CYS A 4 -12.62 11.75 8.16
C CYS A 4 -11.73 10.55 7.84
N ASN A 5 -11.67 10.16 6.55
CA ASN A 5 -11.00 8.94 6.11
C ASN A 5 -9.56 9.18 5.62
N CYS A 6 -8.99 10.39 5.75
CA CYS A 6 -7.64 10.71 5.28
C CYS A 6 -6.52 9.80 5.83
N LYS A 7 -6.71 9.13 6.98
CA LYS A 7 -5.77 8.10 7.49
C LYS A 7 -6.11 6.67 7.06
N SER A 8 -7.32 6.44 6.55
CA SER A 8 -7.84 5.15 6.07
C SER A 8 -7.76 4.99 4.56
N ILE A 9 -7.50 6.08 3.83
CA ILE A 9 -7.08 6.04 2.43
C ILE A 9 -5.68 5.46 2.46
N VAL A 10 -5.63 4.12 2.35
CA VAL A 10 -4.46 3.47 1.80
C VAL A 10 -4.25 4.20 0.47
N PRO A 11 -3.13 4.92 0.25
CA PRO A 11 -2.84 5.41 -1.08
C PRO A 11 -3.01 4.22 -2.01
N ILE A 12 -3.48 4.43 -3.25
CA ILE A 12 -3.34 3.42 -4.29
C ILE A 12 -1.84 3.17 -4.39
N ASN A 13 -1.37 2.25 -3.57
CA ASN A 13 -0.01 1.83 -3.54
C ASN A 13 0.08 1.05 -4.84
N THR A 14 0.66 1.70 -5.84
CA THR A 14 1.50 1.05 -6.83
C THR A 14 2.69 0.40 -6.13
N THR A 15 2.47 -0.41 -5.09
CA THR A 15 3.26 -1.60 -4.89
C THR A 15 2.84 -2.51 -6.02
N PHE A 16 3.69 -2.60 -7.03
CA PHE A 16 3.77 -3.80 -7.86
C PHE A 16 3.75 -4.98 -6.89
N SER A 17 2.58 -5.56 -6.75
CA SER A 17 2.44 -6.86 -6.17
C SER A 17 3.14 -7.78 -7.15
N THR A 18 4.29 -8.29 -6.76
CA THR A 18 4.90 -9.48 -7.36
C THR A 18 4.01 -10.74 -7.22
N LYS A 19 2.69 -10.60 -7.06
CA LYS A 19 1.70 -11.69 -6.96
C LYS A 19 1.14 -12.15 -8.31
N SER A 20 1.75 -11.78 -9.44
CA SER A 20 1.36 -12.30 -10.75
C SER A 20 2.53 -12.92 -11.50
N PHE A 21 3.26 -13.84 -10.85
CA PHE A 21 4.01 -14.91 -11.52
C PHE A 21 4.16 -16.09 -10.56
N GLN A 22 3.11 -16.90 -10.44
CA GLN A 22 3.19 -18.28 -9.95
C GLN A 22 2.45 -19.18 -10.93
N THR A 23 3.08 -19.46 -12.06
CA THR A 23 2.86 -20.71 -12.78
C THR A 23 3.72 -21.78 -12.13
N SER A 24 3.08 -22.61 -11.32
CA SER A 24 3.42 -24.01 -10.98
C SER A 24 4.85 -24.48 -11.31
N ILE A 25 5.76 -24.42 -10.34
CA ILE A 25 6.90 -25.34 -10.22
C ILE A 25 6.95 -25.79 -8.76
N TYR A 26 6.96 -27.11 -8.56
CA TYR A 26 6.91 -27.79 -7.28
C TYR A 26 8.03 -27.34 -6.33
N ALA A 27 7.68 -27.19 -5.05
CA ALA A 27 8.60 -26.82 -3.98
C ALA A 27 9.41 -28.02 -3.49
N THR A 28 10.74 -27.94 -3.61
CA THR A 28 11.69 -28.57 -2.69
C THR A 28 12.90 -27.65 -2.49
N ASP A 29 13.19 -27.37 -1.22
CA ASP A 29 14.35 -26.73 -0.60
C ASP A 29 14.71 -25.26 -0.91
N SER A 30 14.85 -24.51 0.19
CA SER A 30 15.00 -23.07 0.32
C SER A 30 16.36 -22.54 -0.15
N ILE A 31 16.34 -21.56 -1.08
CA ILE A 31 17.48 -20.69 -1.39
C ILE A 31 17.08 -19.24 -1.09
N THR A 32 17.76 -18.62 -0.11
CA THR A 32 17.65 -17.20 0.22
C THR A 32 18.53 -16.35 -0.70
N VAL A 33 17.95 -15.37 -1.39
CA VAL A 33 18.65 -14.30 -2.09
C VAL A 33 18.62 -13.04 -1.21
N SER A 34 19.78 -12.56 -0.75
CA SER A 34 19.91 -11.31 0.01
C SER A 34 20.23 -10.13 -0.91
N GLU A 35 19.54 -9.00 -0.72
CA GLU A 35 19.77 -7.74 -1.41
C GLU A 35 21.09 -7.06 -0.99
N PHE A 36 21.80 -6.49 -1.95
CA PHE A 36 23.05 -5.74 -1.76
C PHE A 36 22.77 -4.36 -1.13
N THR A 37 23.34 -4.10 0.06
CA THR A 37 23.36 -2.78 0.70
C THR A 37 24.77 -2.17 0.62
N THR A 38 24.88 -0.95 0.10
CA THR A 38 26.14 -0.17 0.15
C THR A 38 26.27 0.47 1.53
N VAL A 39 27.10 -0.10 2.40
CA VAL A 39 27.37 0.47 3.73
C VAL A 39 28.44 1.57 3.60
N THR A 40 28.10 2.78 4.03
CA THR A 40 29.07 3.87 4.26
C THR A 40 29.30 3.98 5.76
N THR A 41 30.49 3.59 6.23
CA THR A 41 30.91 3.79 7.63
C THR A 41 31.73 5.07 7.75
N SER A 42 31.21 6.03 8.51
CA SER A 42 31.99 7.16 9.04
C SER A 42 32.38 6.86 10.49
N THR A 43 33.64 6.54 10.74
CA THR A 43 34.19 6.41 12.09
C THR A 43 34.88 7.71 12.50
N GLN A 44 34.32 8.41 13.49
CA GLN A 44 35.03 9.40 14.28
C GLN A 44 35.54 8.74 15.56
N SER A 45 36.85 8.74 15.77
CA SER A 45 37.43 8.65 17.11
C SER A 45 38.63 9.60 17.21
N SER A 46 38.65 10.31 18.34
CA SER A 46 39.55 11.38 18.74
C SER A 46 40.91 10.85 19.22
N THR A 47 42.04 11.41 18.74
CA THR A 47 43.16 11.88 19.60
C THR A 47 44.23 12.63 18.78
N THR A 48 44.78 13.66 19.43
CA THR A 48 45.80 14.64 19.02
C THR A 48 47.20 14.08 18.71
N VAL A 49 47.92 14.66 17.73
CA VAL A 49 49.29 15.25 17.81
C VAL A 49 49.70 15.87 16.45
N ARG A 50 50.57 16.90 16.53
CA ARG A 50 51.00 17.96 15.58
C ARG A 50 51.78 17.53 14.31
N ASN A 51 51.72 18.44 13.31
CA ASN A 51 52.70 18.84 12.26
C ASN A 51 53.35 17.70 11.44
N GLU A 52 53.35 17.68 10.10
CA GLU A 52 53.91 18.66 9.16
C GLU A 52 53.62 18.20 7.71
N GLU A 53 53.67 19.16 6.77
CA GLU A 53 53.84 19.04 5.31
C GLU A 53 52.74 18.48 4.37
N THR A 54 52.40 19.34 3.42
CA THR A 54 51.50 19.20 2.27
C THR A 54 52.03 18.21 1.22
N THR A 55 51.23 17.20 0.85
CA THR A 55 51.20 16.63 -0.50
C THR A 55 49.77 16.22 -0.87
N THR A 56 49.29 16.71 -2.01
CA THR A 56 47.98 16.40 -2.59
C THR A 56 47.95 14.96 -3.11
N VAL A 57 47.09 14.11 -2.55
CA VAL A 57 46.78 12.77 -3.09
C VAL A 57 45.31 12.72 -3.48
N SER A 58 45.07 12.34 -4.73
CA SER A 58 43.77 12.17 -5.37
C SER A 58 42.98 10.99 -4.79
N ASP A 59 41.74 11.24 -4.35
CA ASP A 59 40.80 10.23 -3.88
C ASP A 59 40.45 9.18 -4.96
N HIS A 60 40.96 7.96 -4.82
CA HIS A 60 40.50 6.78 -5.57
C HIS A 60 40.07 5.68 -4.58
N LYS A 61 38.77 5.38 -4.55
CA LYS A 61 38.17 4.40 -3.61
C LYS A 61 38.33 2.95 -4.14
N PRO A 62 38.68 1.97 -3.29
CA PRO A 62 38.82 0.56 -3.68
C PRO A 62 37.46 -0.12 -3.92
N TYR A 63 37.43 -1.12 -4.81
CA TYR A 63 36.26 -1.97 -5.07
C TYR A 63 36.38 -3.27 -4.26
N VAL A 64 35.29 -3.70 -3.61
CA VAL A 64 35.23 -4.93 -2.82
C VAL A 64 34.23 -5.89 -3.44
N PHE A 65 34.66 -7.11 -3.74
CA PHE A 65 33.80 -8.23 -4.14
C PHE A 65 33.77 -9.26 -3.02
N GLN A 66 32.58 -9.66 -2.58
CA GLN A 66 32.37 -10.65 -1.54
C GLN A 66 31.43 -11.74 -2.06
N SER A 67 31.85 -13.00 -1.93
CA SER A 67 31.04 -14.17 -2.27
C SER A 67 31.00 -15.13 -1.08
N ASN A 68 29.80 -15.54 -0.67
CA ASN A 68 29.59 -16.43 0.46
C ASN A 68 29.27 -17.84 -0.04
N PHE A 69 29.97 -18.84 0.48
CA PHE A 69 29.64 -20.25 0.27
C PHE A 69 29.34 -20.90 1.62
N SER A 70 28.20 -21.60 1.71
CA SER A 70 27.73 -22.26 2.93
C SER A 70 27.38 -23.71 2.63
N ARG A 71 27.89 -24.63 3.44
CA ARG A 71 27.39 -26.00 3.56
C ARG A 71 27.64 -26.50 4.98
N ASN A 72 26.59 -26.94 5.67
CA ASN A 72 26.62 -27.58 7.00
C ASN A 72 27.45 -26.82 8.06
N ASN A 73 26.97 -25.63 8.47
CA ASN A 73 27.41 -24.86 9.64
C ASN A 73 28.87 -24.37 9.73
N ASP A 74 29.76 -24.71 8.80
CA ASP A 74 31.07 -24.04 8.68
C ASP A 74 31.07 -23.07 7.49
N SER A 75 31.17 -21.78 7.80
CA SER A 75 31.18 -20.70 6.80
C SER A 75 32.61 -20.32 6.46
N ILE A 76 32.99 -20.38 5.17
CA ILE A 76 34.29 -19.88 4.71
C ILE A 76 34.06 -18.56 3.97
N PHE A 77 34.68 -17.49 4.48
CA PHE A 77 34.61 -16.14 3.90
C PHE A 77 35.83 -15.89 3.04
N VAL A 78 35.62 -15.69 1.74
CA VAL A 78 36.69 -15.31 0.81
C VAL A 78 36.39 -13.93 0.24
N SER A 79 37.31 -12.99 0.47
CA SER A 79 37.23 -11.60 -0.01
C SER A 79 38.41 -11.29 -0.91
N LEU A 80 38.13 -10.76 -2.10
CA LEU A 80 39.14 -10.36 -3.08
C LEU A 80 39.26 -8.84 -3.08
N TYR A 81 40.48 -8.35 -2.84
CA TYR A 81 40.80 -6.94 -2.85
C TYR A 81 41.74 -6.65 -4.02
N SER A 82 41.34 -5.72 -4.90
CA SER A 82 42.15 -5.30 -6.04
C SER A 82 42.25 -3.79 -6.09
N ASN A 83 43.48 -3.29 -6.17
CA ASN A 83 43.78 -1.92 -6.57
C ASN A 83 44.71 -1.94 -7.80
N SER A 84 44.99 -0.79 -8.41
CA SER A 84 45.72 -0.71 -9.69
C SER A 84 47.14 -1.31 -9.70
N SER A 85 47.73 -1.63 -8.55
CA SER A 85 49.06 -2.23 -8.43
C SER A 85 49.10 -3.62 -7.77
N ASP A 86 48.12 -4.00 -6.94
CA ASP A 86 48.22 -5.19 -6.07
C ASP A 86 46.88 -5.92 -5.93
N THR A 87 46.95 -7.25 -5.79
CA THR A 87 45.79 -8.14 -5.62
C THR A 87 46.00 -9.01 -4.38
N TYR A 88 45.05 -8.98 -3.45
CA TYR A 88 45.07 -9.76 -2.21
C TYR A 88 43.85 -10.68 -2.13
N ILE A 89 44.05 -11.86 -1.53
CA ILE A 89 42.96 -12.77 -1.16
C ILE A 89 42.95 -12.87 0.36
N ALA A 90 41.78 -12.61 0.95
CA ALA A 90 41.54 -12.83 2.37
C ALA A 90 40.60 -14.01 2.56
N VAL A 91 41.05 -15.02 3.30
CA VAL A 91 40.22 -16.18 3.70
C VAL A 91 40.07 -16.14 5.23
N ASN A 92 38.83 -16.03 5.71
CA ASN A 92 38.49 -15.90 7.14
C ASN A 92 39.37 -14.84 7.87
N ASN A 93 39.51 -13.66 7.25
CA ASN A 93 40.33 -12.52 7.73
C ASN A 93 41.86 -12.73 7.78
N THR A 94 42.40 -13.72 7.06
CA THR A 94 43.85 -13.90 6.90
C THR A 94 44.29 -13.45 5.50
N PHE A 95 45.22 -12.50 5.40
CA PHE A 95 45.67 -11.91 4.12
C PHE A 95 46.88 -12.66 3.55
N ILE A 96 46.82 -13.04 2.28
CA ILE A 96 47.93 -13.72 1.57
C ILE A 96 48.42 -12.82 0.42
N ASP A 97 49.71 -12.50 0.44
CA ASP A 97 50.40 -11.76 -0.63
C ASP A 97 50.95 -12.74 -1.68
N MET A 98 50.58 -12.50 -2.94
CA MET A 98 50.75 -13.46 -4.03
C MET A 98 52.10 -13.32 -4.78
N GLN A 99 52.98 -12.38 -4.41
CA GLN A 99 54.20 -12.10 -5.20
C GLN A 99 55.50 -12.81 -4.76
N ASN A 100 55.56 -13.53 -3.62
CA ASN A 100 56.83 -14.08 -3.08
C ASN A 100 56.77 -15.54 -2.58
N SER A 101 56.64 -16.55 -3.44
CA SER A 101 56.92 -17.96 -3.04
C SER A 101 57.50 -18.83 -4.16
N SER A 102 58.46 -19.70 -3.81
CA SER A 102 59.36 -20.39 -4.74
C SER A 102 59.43 -21.90 -4.46
N HIS A 103 58.73 -22.77 -5.21
CA HIS A 103 59.03 -24.20 -5.50
C HIS A 103 57.97 -24.83 -6.47
N PRO A 104 58.30 -25.82 -7.33
CA PRO A 104 57.39 -26.34 -8.39
C PRO A 104 56.60 -27.61 -8.00
N CYS A 105 55.41 -27.84 -8.57
CA CYS A 105 54.58 -29.07 -8.41
C CYS A 105 53.71 -29.41 -9.65
N VAL A 106 53.21 -30.65 -9.73
CA VAL A 106 52.52 -31.32 -10.87
C VAL A 106 51.03 -31.56 -10.57
N LEU A 107 50.14 -31.49 -11.59
CA LEU A 107 48.67 -31.65 -11.49
C LEU A 107 48.16 -33.09 -11.71
N SER A 108 47.07 -33.47 -11.02
CA SER A 108 46.28 -34.70 -11.22
C SER A 108 44.78 -34.42 -11.05
N PHE A 109 43.92 -35.03 -11.88
CA PHE A 109 42.45 -34.81 -11.94
C PHE A 109 41.69 -36.12 -11.63
N SER A 110 40.60 -36.06 -10.86
CA SER A 110 39.66 -37.20 -10.72
C SER A 110 38.20 -36.76 -10.74
N GLU A 111 37.40 -37.33 -11.65
CA GLU A 111 35.94 -37.19 -11.70
C GLU A 111 35.27 -38.17 -10.71
N ARG A 112 34.24 -37.73 -9.99
CA ARG A 112 33.31 -38.62 -9.28
C ARG A 112 31.86 -38.25 -9.62
N SER A 113 31.17 -39.16 -10.29
CA SER A 113 29.75 -39.09 -10.59
C SER A 113 28.93 -39.81 -9.52
N PHE A 114 27.91 -39.15 -8.96
CA PHE A 114 26.87 -39.78 -8.14
C PHE A 114 25.53 -39.77 -8.88
N HIS A 115 24.78 -40.87 -8.78
CA HIS A 115 23.45 -41.01 -9.36
C HIS A 115 22.39 -41.10 -8.26
N SER A 116 21.43 -40.18 -8.27
CA SER A 116 20.11 -40.34 -7.67
C SER A 116 19.09 -39.64 -8.58
N HIS A 117 17.91 -40.23 -8.69
CA HIS A 117 16.92 -39.96 -9.73
C HIS A 117 16.59 -38.46 -9.91
N GLU A 118 16.64 -38.04 -11.17
CA GLU A 118 16.35 -36.69 -11.68
C GLU A 118 17.34 -35.60 -11.23
N HIS A 119 18.60 -35.73 -11.65
CA HIS A 119 19.53 -34.71 -12.18
C HIS A 119 20.99 -35.19 -11.98
N VAL A 120 21.85 -35.00 -12.99
CA VAL A 120 23.30 -35.25 -12.85
C VAL A 120 23.92 -34.02 -12.20
N VAL A 121 24.38 -34.15 -10.96
CA VAL A 121 25.19 -33.11 -10.31
C VAL A 121 26.66 -33.49 -10.45
N SER A 122 27.35 -32.88 -11.41
CA SER A 122 28.81 -32.92 -11.49
C SER A 122 29.39 -31.94 -10.48
N THR A 123 30.00 -32.45 -9.41
CA THR A 123 30.75 -31.63 -8.45
C THR A 123 32.22 -31.67 -8.83
N ILE A 124 32.77 -30.55 -9.31
CA ILE A 124 34.21 -30.39 -9.49
C ILE A 124 34.79 -29.87 -8.18
N VAL A 125 35.55 -30.71 -7.49
CA VAL A 125 36.33 -30.29 -6.31
C VAL A 125 37.70 -29.83 -6.81
N ILE A 126 37.98 -28.54 -6.68
CA ILE A 126 39.29 -27.98 -6.99
C ILE A 126 40.02 -27.78 -5.66
N ASP A 127 40.88 -28.74 -5.29
CA ASP A 127 41.75 -28.59 -4.14
C ASP A 127 42.95 -27.71 -4.50
N PHE A 128 42.96 -26.50 -3.94
CA PHE A 128 44.07 -25.59 -4.05
C PHE A 128 45.01 -25.78 -2.87
N ASN A 129 46.21 -26.29 -3.13
CA ASN A 129 47.34 -26.15 -2.22
C ASN A 129 48.53 -25.55 -3.00
N GLY A 130 48.50 -24.23 -3.24
CA GLY A 130 49.60 -23.47 -3.86
C GLY A 130 49.19 -22.13 -4.49
N THR A 131 50.17 -21.24 -4.73
CA THR A 131 50.01 -19.87 -5.25
C THR A 131 49.92 -19.82 -6.79
N LEU A 132 48.95 -19.05 -7.30
CA LEU A 132 48.65 -18.81 -8.72
C LEU A 132 49.59 -17.77 -9.36
N THR A 133 50.21 -18.08 -10.50
CA THR A 133 50.93 -17.09 -11.34
C THR A 133 50.02 -16.49 -12.42
N ARG A 134 50.37 -15.30 -12.93
CA ARG A 134 49.55 -14.51 -13.88
C ARG A 134 49.19 -15.26 -15.17
N ASP A 135 50.10 -16.07 -15.71
CA ASP A 135 49.84 -16.87 -16.91
C ASP A 135 48.94 -18.09 -16.62
N LEU A 136 49.03 -18.66 -15.41
CA LEU A 136 48.12 -19.72 -14.97
C LEU A 136 46.73 -19.17 -14.65
N ALA A 137 46.63 -17.93 -14.16
CA ALA A 137 45.36 -17.21 -13.97
C ALA A 137 44.66 -16.90 -15.30
N VAL A 138 45.44 -16.62 -16.36
CA VAL A 138 44.93 -16.45 -17.73
C VAL A 138 44.46 -17.79 -18.30
N GLN A 139 45.21 -18.88 -18.11
CA GLN A 139 44.76 -20.23 -18.52
C GLN A 139 43.57 -20.75 -17.68
N LEU A 140 43.50 -20.42 -16.39
CA LEU A 140 42.32 -20.70 -15.55
C LEU A 140 41.14 -19.85 -15.98
N GLY A 141 41.35 -18.59 -16.37
CA GLY A 141 40.34 -17.71 -16.94
C GLY A 141 39.77 -18.26 -18.25
N ASP A 142 40.62 -18.73 -19.15
CA ASP A 142 40.20 -19.34 -20.42
C ASP A 142 39.43 -20.65 -20.20
N ARG A 143 39.85 -21.49 -19.23
CA ARG A 143 39.11 -22.72 -18.88
C ARG A 143 37.86 -22.48 -18.03
N LEU A 144 37.81 -21.41 -17.23
CA LEU A 144 36.60 -20.94 -16.55
C LEU A 144 35.58 -20.42 -17.56
N ILE A 145 36.02 -19.77 -18.64
CA ILE A 145 35.16 -19.37 -19.77
C ILE A 145 34.56 -20.61 -20.45
N ASP A 146 35.35 -21.68 -20.65
CA ASP A 146 34.82 -22.96 -21.18
C ASP A 146 33.81 -23.63 -20.22
N ILE A 147 34.02 -23.55 -18.90
CA ILE A 147 33.09 -24.06 -17.88
C ILE A 147 31.83 -23.19 -17.79
N ILE A 148 31.96 -21.87 -17.97
CA ILE A 148 30.83 -20.92 -18.06
C ILE A 148 30.05 -21.15 -19.35
N ASP A 149 30.69 -21.45 -20.48
CA ASP A 149 30.03 -21.85 -21.73
C ASP A 149 29.24 -23.16 -21.54
N LEU A 150 29.74 -24.09 -20.73
CA LEU A 150 29.01 -25.31 -20.35
C LEU A 150 27.79 -24.99 -19.46
N LEU A 151 27.93 -24.08 -18.49
CA LEU A 151 26.85 -23.63 -17.59
C LEU A 151 25.80 -22.75 -18.29
N MET A 152 26.18 -21.98 -19.31
CA MET A 152 25.30 -21.08 -20.09
C MET A 152 24.34 -21.83 -21.03
N THR A 153 24.47 -23.15 -21.16
CA THR A 153 23.41 -24.00 -21.75
C THR A 153 22.24 -24.22 -20.79
N ALA A 154 22.40 -23.91 -19.49
CA ALA A 154 21.33 -23.84 -18.51
C ALA A 154 20.86 -22.38 -18.33
N THR A 155 19.57 -22.17 -18.50
CA THR A 155 18.87 -20.87 -18.52
C THR A 155 19.11 -20.02 -17.27
N THR A 156 19.96 -18.99 -17.32
CA THR A 156 19.95 -17.84 -16.38
C THR A 156 20.68 -16.62 -16.96
N SER A 157 20.13 -15.42 -16.78
CA SER A 157 20.67 -14.14 -17.30
C SER A 157 21.52 -13.43 -16.24
N ILE A 158 22.72 -12.95 -16.60
CA ILE A 158 23.61 -12.16 -15.73
C ILE A 158 23.78 -10.74 -16.30
N PHE A 159 23.60 -9.71 -15.46
CA PHE A 159 23.86 -8.30 -15.79
C PHE A 159 25.29 -7.90 -15.36
N LEU A 160 26.09 -7.36 -16.30
CA LEU A 160 27.45 -6.83 -16.07
C LEU A 160 27.47 -5.30 -16.28
N PRO A 161 28.05 -4.48 -15.37
CA PRO A 161 28.18 -3.04 -15.56
C PRO A 161 29.33 -2.69 -16.54
N ILE A 162 29.00 -1.87 -17.55
CA ILE A 162 29.78 -1.56 -18.77
C ILE A 162 31.11 -0.76 -18.55
N LYS A 163 31.56 -0.51 -17.31
CA LYS A 163 32.73 0.36 -17.07
C LYS A 163 34.12 -0.30 -17.05
N MET A 164 34.24 -1.61 -17.25
CA MET A 164 35.54 -2.33 -17.16
C MET A 164 36.19 -2.79 -18.47
N LEU A 165 35.72 -2.36 -19.65
CA LEU A 165 36.29 -2.84 -20.92
C LEU A 165 36.96 -1.71 -21.71
N LYS A 166 38.22 -1.40 -21.37
CA LYS A 166 39.13 -0.74 -22.32
C LYS A 166 39.88 -1.83 -23.09
N GLY A 167 39.54 -2.01 -24.37
CA GLY A 167 40.34 -2.79 -25.32
C GLY A 167 39.71 -4.06 -25.91
N VAL A 168 38.47 -4.42 -25.55
CA VAL A 168 37.82 -5.64 -26.07
C VAL A 168 36.74 -5.29 -27.11
N ARG A 169 36.77 -5.94 -28.29
CA ARG A 169 35.74 -5.80 -29.35
C ARG A 169 34.82 -7.01 -29.39
N LEU A 170 33.51 -6.77 -29.46
CA LEU A 170 32.47 -7.79 -29.62
C LEU A 170 32.16 -8.03 -31.10
N PHE A 171 32.15 -9.29 -31.54
CA PHE A 171 31.67 -9.67 -32.88
C PHE A 171 30.36 -10.44 -32.76
N CYS A 172 29.31 -9.94 -33.43
CA CYS A 172 28.01 -10.60 -33.55
C CYS A 172 27.86 -11.12 -34.98
N ARG A 173 27.58 -12.42 -35.15
CA ARG A 173 27.26 -13.03 -36.46
C ARG A 173 25.77 -13.36 -36.47
N GLN A 174 25.03 -12.87 -37.46
CA GLN A 174 23.57 -12.98 -37.51
C GLN A 174 23.12 -14.24 -38.26
N ALA A 175 22.23 -15.04 -37.63
CA ALA A 175 21.06 -15.72 -38.21
C ALA A 175 20.46 -16.74 -37.20
N SER A 176 19.47 -16.31 -36.39
CA SER A 176 18.47 -17.05 -35.54
C SER A 176 18.24 -16.30 -34.20
N PRO A 177 17.09 -16.50 -33.49
CA PRO A 177 16.58 -15.51 -32.51
C PRO A 177 17.30 -15.50 -31.14
N ASN A 178 18.38 -16.26 -30.99
CA ASN A 178 19.23 -16.23 -29.79
C ASN A 178 20.57 -15.59 -30.14
N ILE A 179 20.84 -14.41 -29.58
CA ILE A 179 22.06 -13.64 -29.78
C ILE A 179 23.22 -14.36 -29.11
N PHE A 180 24.14 -14.95 -29.89
CA PHE A 180 25.43 -15.43 -29.41
C PHE A 180 26.52 -14.39 -29.71
N CYS A 181 27.13 -13.82 -28.67
CA CYS A 181 28.32 -12.97 -28.78
C CYS A 181 29.56 -13.77 -28.39
N ARG A 182 30.52 -13.90 -29.31
CA ARG A 182 31.82 -14.54 -29.03
C ARG A 182 32.85 -13.43 -28.76
N LEU A 183 33.42 -13.39 -27.56
CA LEU A 183 34.53 -12.50 -27.22
C LEU A 183 35.84 -13.13 -27.70
N ARG A 184 36.64 -12.40 -28.49
CA ARG A 184 38.01 -12.79 -28.84
C ARG A 184 38.96 -11.66 -28.45
N HIS A 185 40.02 -12.01 -27.73
CA HIS A 185 41.17 -11.12 -27.55
C HIS A 185 41.91 -11.04 -28.89
N VAL A 186 42.07 -9.85 -29.46
CA VAL A 186 42.80 -9.64 -30.72
C VAL A 186 44.03 -8.79 -30.41
N GLU A 187 45.15 -9.44 -30.16
CA GLU A 187 46.45 -8.79 -30.09
C GLU A 187 46.96 -8.56 -31.53
N ASN A 188 47.31 -7.31 -31.85
CA ASN A 188 47.84 -6.83 -33.14
C ASN A 188 46.83 -6.58 -34.27
N LEU A 189 46.27 -5.36 -34.30
CA LEU A 189 45.76 -4.74 -35.53
C LEU A 189 46.31 -3.31 -35.63
N SER A 190 46.98 -3.01 -36.75
CA SER A 190 47.47 -1.69 -37.13
C SER A 190 46.32 -0.68 -37.24
N LYS A 191 46.62 0.59 -36.98
CA LYS A 191 45.64 1.67 -36.78
C LYS A 191 44.78 2.08 -38.01
N ASP A 192 44.95 1.44 -39.17
CA ASP A 192 44.43 1.98 -40.45
C ASP A 192 43.40 1.11 -41.20
N GLU A 193 42.79 0.09 -40.58
CA GLU A 193 41.71 -0.65 -41.25
C GLU A 193 40.28 -0.21 -40.82
N PRO A 194 39.38 0.13 -41.76
CA PRO A 194 38.02 0.55 -41.45
C PRO A 194 37.15 -0.63 -41.02
N ILE A 195 36.31 -0.40 -40.01
CA ILE A 195 35.37 -1.37 -39.43
C ILE A 195 34.29 -1.73 -40.48
N ARG A 196 34.17 -3.02 -40.83
CA ARG A 196 33.21 -3.54 -41.83
C ARG A 196 32.04 -4.26 -41.14
N SER A 197 30.80 -3.87 -41.44
CA SER A 197 29.59 -4.58 -40.98
C SER A 197 29.35 -5.84 -41.82
N PRO A 198 28.95 -7.00 -41.24
CA PRO A 198 28.65 -8.21 -42.01
C PRO A 198 27.28 -8.21 -42.69
N VAL A 199 26.43 -7.20 -42.44
CA VAL A 199 25.01 -7.18 -42.85
C VAL A 199 24.75 -6.26 -44.05
N LEU A 200 25.66 -5.35 -44.38
CA LEU A 200 25.46 -4.39 -45.47
C LEU A 200 26.55 -4.55 -46.53
N GLY A 201 26.12 -4.64 -47.79
CA GLY A 201 26.99 -4.65 -48.96
C GLY A 201 27.95 -3.45 -48.98
N ARG A 202 29.01 -3.60 -49.79
CA ARG A 202 30.31 -2.91 -49.74
C ARG A 202 30.36 -1.37 -49.62
N ASP A 203 29.25 -0.64 -49.64
CA ASP A 203 29.25 0.83 -49.84
C ASP A 203 28.56 1.67 -48.74
N SER A 204 28.39 1.15 -47.51
CA SER A 204 27.84 1.97 -46.41
C SER A 204 28.91 2.35 -45.37
N THR A 205 29.24 3.64 -45.32
CA THR A 205 30.14 4.19 -44.29
C THR A 205 29.43 4.23 -42.93
N VAL A 206 30.19 3.95 -41.87
CA VAL A 206 29.74 3.83 -40.46
C VAL A 206 29.00 5.08 -39.94
N SER A 207 29.13 6.23 -40.62
CA SER A 207 28.42 7.48 -40.29
C SER A 207 26.89 7.40 -40.41
N SER A 208 26.36 6.40 -41.13
CA SER A 208 24.93 6.25 -41.40
C SER A 208 24.16 5.36 -40.41
N VAL A 209 24.86 4.65 -39.50
CA VAL A 209 24.24 3.56 -38.71
C VAL A 209 23.66 4.01 -37.37
N TYR A 210 24.10 5.17 -36.84
CA TYR A 210 23.57 5.74 -35.59
C TYR A 210 23.21 7.22 -35.77
N ASN A 211 22.40 7.53 -36.78
CA ASN A 211 21.85 8.88 -36.96
C ASN A 211 20.59 9.09 -36.11
N PHE A 212 20.57 8.58 -34.87
CA PHE A 212 19.56 9.00 -33.91
C PHE A 212 19.96 10.39 -33.41
N PRO A 213 19.06 11.40 -33.49
CA PRO A 213 19.36 12.70 -32.90
C PRO A 213 19.69 12.48 -31.42
N ALA A 214 20.71 13.17 -30.93
CA ALA A 214 21.03 13.16 -29.50
C ALA A 214 19.75 13.45 -28.71
N LEU A 215 19.52 12.77 -27.59
CA LEU A 215 18.32 12.98 -26.74
C LEU A 215 18.19 14.44 -26.22
N SER A 216 19.24 15.24 -26.35
CA SER A 216 19.26 16.69 -26.11
C SER A 216 18.65 17.53 -27.24
N LYS A 217 18.37 16.95 -28.41
CA LYS A 217 17.73 17.59 -29.56
C LYS A 217 16.39 16.94 -29.81
N SER A 218 15.34 17.76 -29.87
CA SER A 218 14.03 17.27 -30.29
C SER A 218 14.12 16.74 -31.73
N PRO A 219 13.68 15.51 -32.01
CA PRO A 219 13.57 15.02 -33.37
C PRO A 219 12.66 15.93 -34.21
N GLU A 220 13.06 16.22 -35.45
CA GLU A 220 12.33 17.11 -36.37
C GLU A 220 10.96 16.56 -36.80
N TRP A 221 10.78 15.24 -36.70
CA TRP A 221 9.53 14.56 -37.05
C TRP A 221 8.47 14.58 -35.94
N LEU A 222 8.79 15.09 -34.75
CA LEU A 222 7.80 15.23 -33.69
C LEU A 222 6.90 16.44 -33.95
N PRO A 223 5.57 16.31 -33.77
CA PRO A 223 4.68 17.45 -33.84
C PRO A 223 5.02 18.46 -32.74
N SER A 224 4.73 19.74 -33.01
CA SER A 224 4.91 20.81 -32.02
C SER A 224 4.14 20.49 -30.74
N VAL A 225 4.85 20.48 -29.60
CA VAL A 225 4.26 20.20 -28.29
C VAL A 225 3.21 21.25 -27.97
N LYS A 226 1.98 20.82 -27.69
CA LYS A 226 0.92 21.69 -27.16
C LYS A 226 1.02 21.71 -25.64
N TYR A 227 1.57 22.79 -25.10
CA TYR A 227 1.63 22.98 -23.66
C TYR A 227 0.24 23.33 -23.10
N ALA A 228 -0.02 22.88 -21.87
CA ALA A 228 -1.17 23.32 -21.13
C ALA A 228 -1.07 24.83 -20.90
N VAL A 229 -2.16 25.55 -21.18
CA VAL A 229 -2.30 26.94 -20.76
C VAL A 229 -3.03 26.91 -19.41
N PRO A 230 -2.61 27.71 -18.41
CA PRO A 230 -3.37 27.84 -17.17
C PRO A 230 -4.77 28.32 -17.51
N ASP A 231 -5.75 27.44 -17.41
CA ASP A 231 -7.14 27.80 -17.59
C ASP A 231 -7.66 28.36 -16.26
N ALA A 232 -8.30 29.51 -16.31
CA ALA A 232 -8.94 30.14 -15.15
C ALA A 232 -10.24 29.43 -14.75
N ASN A 233 -10.69 28.48 -15.56
CA ASN A 233 -11.88 27.69 -15.29
C ASN A 233 -11.73 26.92 -13.98
N ARG A 234 -12.57 27.28 -13.01
CA ARG A 234 -12.78 26.49 -11.80
C ARG A 234 -13.27 25.12 -12.25
N TYR A 235 -12.64 24.06 -11.76
CA TYR A 235 -13.09 22.69 -11.97
C TYR A 235 -14.44 22.50 -11.27
N GLU A 236 -15.52 22.85 -11.98
CA GLU A 236 -16.88 22.69 -11.51
C GLU A 236 -17.32 21.25 -11.72
N THR A 237 -18.04 20.73 -10.73
CA THR A 237 -18.58 19.38 -10.79
C THR A 237 -20.00 19.45 -11.35
N ASN A 238 -20.21 18.87 -12.52
CA ASN A 238 -21.52 18.79 -13.15
C ASN A 238 -22.24 17.52 -12.70
N VAL A 239 -23.54 17.63 -12.38
CA VAL A 239 -24.37 16.50 -11.95
C VAL A 239 -25.65 16.46 -12.78
N THR A 240 -25.90 15.32 -13.42
CA THR A 240 -27.12 15.04 -14.18
C THR A 240 -27.83 13.83 -13.58
N ARG A 241 -29.16 13.86 -13.50
CA ARG A 241 -29.98 12.72 -13.07
C ARG A 241 -30.71 12.14 -14.28
N LEU A 242 -30.55 10.84 -14.51
CA LEU A 242 -31.26 10.10 -15.55
C LEU A 242 -32.67 9.69 -15.09
N ASP A 243 -33.55 9.39 -16.05
CA ASP A 243 -34.95 9.02 -15.79
C ASP A 243 -35.10 7.75 -14.94
N ASN A 244 -34.16 6.81 -15.07
CA ASN A 244 -34.11 5.60 -14.25
C ASN A 244 -33.66 5.86 -12.79
N GLY A 245 -33.26 7.09 -12.46
CA GLY A 245 -32.83 7.50 -11.14
C GLY A 245 -31.32 7.49 -10.91
N LEU A 246 -30.53 6.99 -11.86
CA LEU A 246 -29.06 7.03 -11.80
C LEU A 246 -28.58 8.49 -11.82
N ARG A 247 -27.65 8.81 -10.93
CA ARG A 247 -26.95 10.10 -10.94
C ARG A 247 -25.61 9.97 -11.65
N ILE A 248 -25.30 10.92 -12.51
CA ILE A 248 -24.04 11.00 -13.23
C ILE A 248 -23.34 12.28 -12.80
N ALA A 249 -22.13 12.15 -12.28
CA ALA A 249 -21.30 13.27 -11.85
C ALA A 249 -19.99 13.29 -12.62
N SER A 250 -19.52 14.46 -13.03
CA SER A 250 -18.18 14.54 -13.62
C SER A 250 -17.45 15.82 -13.25
N GLU A 251 -16.13 15.72 -13.28
CA GLU A 251 -15.22 16.85 -13.13
C GLU A 251 -14.14 16.79 -14.20
N LYS A 252 -14.08 17.81 -15.04
CA LYS A 252 -13.11 17.89 -16.12
C LYS A 252 -11.78 18.36 -15.55
N LEU A 253 -10.78 17.47 -15.46
CA LEU A 253 -9.42 17.83 -15.07
C LEU A 253 -8.49 17.77 -16.27
N PHE A 254 -7.42 18.57 -16.25
CA PHE A 254 -6.37 18.52 -17.26
C PHE A 254 -5.67 17.15 -17.28
N GLY A 255 -5.22 16.70 -18.45
CA GLY A 255 -4.42 15.49 -18.64
C GLY A 255 -5.12 14.39 -19.45
N ASP A 256 -4.33 13.41 -19.89
CA ASP A 256 -4.80 12.33 -20.78
C ASP A 256 -5.40 11.13 -20.05
N PHE A 257 -5.40 11.14 -18.71
CA PHE A 257 -5.91 10.06 -17.88
C PHE A 257 -7.16 10.48 -17.13
N CYS A 258 -8.09 9.53 -17.01
CA CYS A 258 -9.35 9.68 -16.31
C CYS A 258 -9.56 8.55 -15.31
N THR A 259 -10.30 8.84 -14.25
CA THR A 259 -10.81 7.84 -13.30
C THR A 259 -12.33 7.84 -13.37
N VAL A 260 -12.93 6.68 -13.63
CA VAL A 260 -14.38 6.50 -13.71
C VAL A 260 -14.79 5.34 -12.84
N GLY A 261 -15.93 5.46 -12.18
CA GLY A 261 -16.43 4.40 -11.33
C GLY A 261 -17.87 4.60 -10.91
N VAL A 262 -18.42 3.57 -10.28
CA VAL A 262 -19.75 3.57 -9.71
C VAL A 262 -19.64 3.38 -8.22
N ILE A 263 -20.25 4.29 -7.48
CA ILE A 263 -20.49 4.14 -6.05
C ILE A 263 -21.94 3.71 -5.85
N ILE A 264 -22.14 2.74 -4.97
CA ILE A 264 -23.45 2.17 -4.65
C ILE A 264 -23.68 2.34 -3.16
N SER A 265 -24.84 2.86 -2.77
CA SER A 265 -25.31 2.80 -1.38
C SER A 265 -25.69 1.36 -1.06
N ALA A 266 -24.69 0.56 -0.70
CA ALA A 266 -24.76 -0.86 -0.35
C ALA A 266 -23.56 -1.17 0.56
N GLY A 267 -23.58 -2.26 1.31
CA GLY A 267 -22.49 -2.61 2.24
C GLY A 267 -22.99 -3.38 3.46
N PRO A 268 -22.09 -3.74 4.38
CA PRO A 268 -22.38 -4.46 5.62
C PRO A 268 -23.57 -3.91 6.40
N ARG A 269 -23.76 -2.59 6.39
CA ARG A 269 -24.90 -1.91 7.04
C ARG A 269 -26.25 -2.48 6.66
N TYR A 270 -26.40 -2.97 5.43
CA TYR A 270 -27.66 -3.43 4.87
C TYR A 270 -27.82 -4.96 4.89
N GLU A 271 -26.93 -5.67 5.56
CA GLU A 271 -26.92 -7.14 5.61
C GLU A 271 -27.80 -7.73 6.72
N GLU A 272 -28.65 -6.94 7.38
CA GLU A 272 -29.46 -7.44 8.51
C GLU A 272 -30.38 -8.63 8.13
N LYS A 273 -30.85 -8.68 6.88
CA LYS A 273 -31.66 -9.80 6.33
C LYS A 273 -30.83 -10.94 5.72
N TYR A 274 -29.51 -10.77 5.64
CA TYR A 274 -28.59 -11.65 4.93
C TYR A 274 -27.54 -12.20 5.89
N THR A 275 -26.79 -13.21 5.46
CA THR A 275 -25.62 -13.65 6.23
C THR A 275 -24.56 -12.55 6.19
N SER A 276 -24.04 -12.14 7.34
CA SER A 276 -23.00 -11.12 7.39
C SER A 276 -21.74 -11.56 6.66
N GLY A 277 -21.25 -10.73 5.74
CA GLY A 277 -20.08 -10.98 4.88
C GLY A 277 -20.38 -10.97 3.38
N VAL A 278 -21.63 -10.79 2.94
CA VAL A 278 -21.98 -10.79 1.51
C VAL A 278 -21.27 -9.67 0.74
N SER A 279 -21.15 -8.48 1.31
CA SER A 279 -20.46 -7.34 0.69
C SER A 279 -18.96 -7.58 0.59
N HIS A 280 -18.36 -8.29 1.55
CA HIS A 280 -16.94 -8.68 1.49
C HIS A 280 -16.69 -9.69 0.35
N PHE A 281 -17.62 -10.63 0.12
CA PHE A 281 -17.58 -11.51 -1.05
C PHE A 281 -17.73 -10.74 -2.36
N LEU A 282 -18.65 -9.78 -2.43
CA LEU A 282 -18.85 -8.92 -3.61
C LEU A 282 -17.60 -8.12 -3.97
N GLU A 283 -16.81 -7.72 -2.97
CA GLU A 283 -15.50 -7.09 -3.19
C GLU A 283 -14.54 -8.04 -3.91
N LYS A 284 -14.42 -9.30 -3.45
CA LYS A 284 -13.50 -10.29 -4.05
C LYS A 284 -13.96 -10.81 -5.41
N LEU A 285 -15.27 -10.78 -5.66
CA LEU A 285 -15.88 -11.18 -6.92
C LEU A 285 -15.95 -10.03 -7.95
N ALA A 286 -15.44 -8.84 -7.60
CA ALA A 286 -15.37 -7.74 -8.54
C ALA A 286 -14.46 -8.07 -9.73
N PHE A 287 -14.87 -7.64 -10.93
CA PHE A 287 -14.13 -7.85 -12.19
C PHE A 287 -13.86 -9.33 -12.53
N MET A 288 -14.74 -10.23 -12.08
CA MET A 288 -14.80 -11.64 -12.49
C MET A 288 -15.67 -11.82 -13.75
N SER A 289 -16.02 -13.06 -14.11
CA SER A 289 -16.85 -13.34 -15.29
C SER A 289 -18.22 -12.65 -15.26
N THR A 290 -18.68 -12.27 -16.44
CA THR A 290 -19.94 -11.56 -16.67
C THR A 290 -20.70 -12.16 -17.83
N LYS A 291 -21.90 -11.68 -18.14
CA LYS A 291 -22.65 -12.20 -19.30
C LYS A 291 -21.85 -12.03 -20.60
N LYS A 292 -21.21 -10.86 -20.80
CA LYS A 292 -20.39 -10.56 -21.98
C LYS A 292 -19.00 -11.21 -21.96
N TYR A 293 -18.34 -11.25 -20.80
CA TYR A 293 -17.00 -11.83 -20.65
C TYR A 293 -17.10 -13.18 -19.97
N GLU A 294 -16.83 -14.26 -20.71
CA GLU A 294 -17.15 -15.61 -20.25
C GLU A 294 -16.35 -16.05 -19.03
N ASN A 295 -15.07 -15.64 -19.00
CA ASN A 295 -14.10 -15.99 -17.97
C ASN A 295 -13.34 -14.74 -17.50
N ARG A 296 -12.61 -14.86 -16.39
CA ARG A 296 -11.79 -13.79 -15.79
C ARG A 296 -10.71 -13.26 -16.74
N GLU A 297 -10.09 -14.14 -17.53
CA GLU A 297 -9.00 -13.78 -18.46
C GLU A 297 -9.46 -12.76 -19.50
N GLN A 298 -10.67 -12.92 -20.03
CA GLN A 298 -11.22 -11.97 -21.01
C GLN A 298 -11.46 -10.57 -20.41
N VAL A 299 -11.81 -10.49 -19.12
CA VAL A 299 -11.93 -9.23 -18.40
C VAL A 299 -10.55 -8.59 -18.24
N ILE A 300 -9.55 -9.37 -17.83
CA ILE A 300 -8.17 -8.92 -17.65
C ILE A 300 -7.56 -8.45 -18.98
N ASP A 301 -7.74 -9.19 -20.07
CA ASP A 301 -7.30 -8.80 -21.41
C ASP A 301 -7.95 -7.47 -21.84
N SER A 302 -9.24 -7.31 -21.56
CA SER A 302 -9.93 -6.05 -21.82
C SER A 302 -9.35 -4.87 -21.05
N LEU A 303 -8.90 -5.08 -19.81
CA LEU A 303 -8.24 -4.06 -19.00
C LEU A 303 -6.84 -3.74 -19.55
N HIS A 304 -6.08 -4.75 -19.94
CA HIS A 304 -4.74 -4.58 -20.52
C HIS A 304 -4.75 -3.82 -21.85
N GLN A 305 -5.74 -4.04 -22.71
CA GLN A 305 -5.88 -3.31 -23.99
C GLN A 305 -5.93 -1.79 -23.82
N VAL A 306 -6.44 -1.31 -22.68
CA VAL A 306 -6.53 0.12 -22.35
C VAL A 306 -5.57 0.54 -21.23
N ASN A 307 -4.70 -0.37 -20.77
CA ASN A 307 -3.84 -0.22 -19.59
C ASN A 307 -4.61 0.34 -18.39
N ALA A 308 -5.83 -0.16 -18.16
CA ALA A 308 -6.67 0.28 -17.05
C ALA A 308 -6.24 -0.40 -15.74
N ILE A 309 -6.25 0.38 -14.66
CA ILE A 309 -6.15 -0.10 -13.28
C ILE A 309 -7.56 -0.14 -12.72
N CYS A 310 -7.98 -1.28 -12.18
CA CYS A 310 -9.28 -1.44 -11.55
C CYS A 310 -9.15 -1.69 -10.05
N ASP A 311 -10.11 -1.20 -9.28
CA ASP A 311 -10.21 -1.44 -7.84
C ASP A 311 -11.68 -1.54 -7.41
N CYS A 312 -11.93 -2.35 -6.38
CA CYS A 312 -13.23 -2.47 -5.73
C CYS A 312 -13.05 -2.39 -4.22
N GLN A 313 -13.77 -1.49 -3.58
CA GLN A 313 -13.64 -1.24 -2.15
C GLN A 313 -14.99 -1.23 -1.46
N THR A 314 -15.09 -1.94 -0.34
CA THR A 314 -16.27 -1.92 0.52
C THR A 314 -16.03 -1.09 1.78
N SER A 315 -16.93 -0.13 2.01
CA SER A 315 -17.12 0.53 3.30
C SER A 315 -18.38 -0.01 3.97
N ARG A 316 -18.74 0.48 5.16
CA ARG A 316 -19.93 -0.03 5.88
C ARG A 316 -21.23 0.30 5.17
N ASP A 317 -21.31 1.46 4.53
CA ASP A 317 -22.52 2.00 3.92
C ASP A 317 -22.44 2.19 2.39
N ILE A 318 -21.26 1.92 1.79
CA ILE A 318 -21.04 2.00 0.35
C ILE A 318 -20.15 0.87 -0.19
N ILE A 319 -20.32 0.57 -1.48
CA ILE A 319 -19.38 -0.22 -2.30
C ILE A 319 -18.96 0.64 -3.49
N ILE A 320 -17.66 0.70 -3.78
CA ILE A 320 -17.07 1.48 -4.87
C ILE A 320 -16.45 0.51 -5.88
N TYR A 321 -16.81 0.65 -7.15
CA TYR A 321 -16.12 0.04 -8.28
C TYR A 321 -15.47 1.16 -9.09
N ALA A 322 -14.15 1.19 -9.21
CA ALA A 322 -13.44 2.28 -9.89
C ALA A 322 -12.38 1.75 -10.85
N LEU A 323 -12.18 2.45 -11.95
CA LEU A 323 -11.10 2.20 -12.90
C LEU A 323 -10.44 3.50 -13.31
N SER A 324 -9.13 3.44 -13.51
CA SER A 324 -8.33 4.53 -14.08
C SER A 324 -7.71 4.10 -15.38
N CYS A 325 -7.87 4.88 -16.45
CA CYS A 325 -7.34 4.57 -17.77
C CYS A 325 -7.04 5.86 -18.56
N ARG A 326 -6.47 5.73 -19.76
CA ARG A 326 -6.37 6.85 -20.70
C ARG A 326 -7.76 7.21 -21.22
N THR A 327 -8.03 8.50 -21.44
CA THR A 327 -9.34 9.02 -21.91
C THR A 327 -9.87 8.34 -23.17
N SER A 328 -8.99 7.86 -24.06
CA SER A 328 -9.39 7.10 -25.25
C SER A 328 -10.06 5.75 -24.95
N GLY A 329 -9.81 5.16 -23.79
CA GLY A 329 -10.33 3.85 -23.38
C GLY A 329 -11.63 3.90 -22.57
N ILE A 330 -12.24 5.09 -22.43
CA ILE A 330 -13.35 5.30 -21.49
C ILE A 330 -14.60 4.49 -21.81
N GLU A 331 -14.96 4.36 -23.08
CA GLU A 331 -16.13 3.58 -23.50
C GLU A 331 -16.01 2.11 -23.05
N ARG A 332 -14.82 1.52 -23.23
CA ARG A 332 -14.51 0.14 -22.83
C ARG A 332 -14.62 -0.04 -21.32
N VAL A 333 -14.11 0.92 -20.56
CA VAL A 333 -14.14 0.89 -19.09
C VAL A 333 -15.55 1.06 -18.53
N VAL A 334 -16.35 1.98 -19.08
CA VAL A 334 -17.75 2.17 -18.66
C VAL A 334 -18.61 0.95 -19.01
N GLU A 335 -18.37 0.34 -20.18
CA GLU A 335 -19.00 -0.92 -20.55
C GLU A 335 -18.66 -2.03 -19.53
N LEU A 336 -17.38 -2.20 -19.20
CA LEU A 336 -16.94 -3.21 -18.24
C LEU A 336 -17.57 -3.00 -16.86
N LEU A 337 -17.61 -1.75 -16.36
CA LEU A 337 -18.32 -1.41 -15.12
C LEU A 337 -19.77 -1.87 -15.14
N SER A 338 -20.49 -1.60 -16.24
CA SER A 338 -21.90 -1.98 -16.36
C SER A 338 -22.10 -3.50 -16.34
N GLU A 339 -21.21 -4.27 -16.97
CA GLU A 339 -21.26 -5.72 -16.98
C GLU A 339 -20.94 -6.31 -15.61
N THR A 340 -19.91 -5.81 -14.94
CA THR A 340 -19.51 -6.25 -13.59
C THR A 340 -20.62 -5.99 -12.56
N ILE A 341 -21.30 -4.85 -12.65
CA ILE A 341 -22.30 -4.44 -11.65
C ILE A 341 -23.64 -5.14 -11.87
N PHE A 342 -24.12 -5.26 -13.12
CA PHE A 342 -25.48 -5.74 -13.38
C PHE A 342 -25.54 -7.19 -13.86
N ARG A 343 -24.45 -7.73 -14.42
CA ARG A 343 -24.46 -9.03 -15.10
C ARG A 343 -23.31 -9.96 -14.70
N PRO A 344 -22.94 -10.09 -13.41
CA PRO A 344 -21.97 -11.10 -13.01
C PRO A 344 -22.55 -12.51 -13.18
N ARG A 345 -21.75 -13.47 -13.66
CA ARG A 345 -22.20 -14.87 -13.77
C ARG A 345 -22.19 -15.56 -12.40
N LEU A 346 -21.15 -15.29 -11.60
CA LEU A 346 -20.86 -15.93 -10.31
C LEU A 346 -20.73 -17.45 -10.48
N LEU A 347 -19.68 -17.88 -11.17
CA LEU A 347 -19.40 -19.30 -11.40
C LEU A 347 -19.04 -19.99 -10.06
N PRO A 348 -19.38 -21.29 -9.87
CA PRO A 348 -19.05 -22.00 -8.63
C PRO A 348 -17.55 -21.93 -8.26
N GLU A 349 -16.67 -22.10 -9.24
CA GLU A 349 -15.22 -22.00 -9.08
C GLU A 349 -14.77 -20.60 -8.61
N GLU A 350 -15.44 -19.54 -9.08
CA GLU A 350 -15.15 -18.16 -8.64
C GLU A 350 -15.62 -17.92 -7.20
N ILE A 351 -16.75 -18.53 -6.80
CA ILE A 351 -17.23 -18.48 -5.42
C ILE A 351 -16.27 -19.20 -4.49
N GLU A 352 -15.80 -20.40 -4.85
CA GLU A 352 -14.80 -21.14 -4.08
C GLU A 352 -13.48 -20.35 -3.97
N GLY A 353 -13.03 -19.74 -5.08
CA GLY A 353 -11.88 -18.85 -5.07
C GLY A 353 -12.07 -17.63 -4.16
N ALA A 354 -13.26 -17.04 -4.15
CA ALA A 354 -13.60 -15.93 -3.25
C ALA A 354 -13.65 -16.38 -1.78
N GLN A 355 -14.19 -17.56 -1.48
CA GLN A 355 -14.16 -18.15 -0.13
C GLN A 355 -12.72 -18.30 0.37
N ALA A 356 -11.83 -18.85 -0.46
CA ALA A 356 -10.41 -19.01 -0.12
C ALA A 356 -9.71 -17.65 0.07
N ALA A 357 -9.99 -16.66 -0.79
CA ALA A 357 -9.44 -15.32 -0.67
C ALA A 357 -9.89 -14.61 0.61
N VAL A 358 -11.19 -14.69 0.93
CA VAL A 358 -11.79 -14.14 2.16
C VAL A 358 -11.20 -14.83 3.40
N PHE A 359 -11.09 -16.15 3.38
CA PHE A 359 -10.47 -16.91 4.48
C PHE A 359 -9.03 -16.45 4.73
N ASN A 360 -8.21 -16.36 3.67
CA ASN A 360 -6.83 -15.93 3.77
C ASN A 360 -6.69 -14.50 4.29
N GLU A 361 -7.59 -13.60 3.90
CA GLU A 361 -7.59 -12.23 4.42
C GLU A 361 -7.97 -12.17 5.90
N ILE A 362 -8.95 -12.96 6.33
CA ILE A 362 -9.34 -13.02 7.75
C ILE A 362 -8.21 -13.61 8.59
N ASP A 363 -7.57 -14.69 8.11
CA ASP A 363 -6.39 -15.28 8.76
C ASP A 363 -5.24 -14.27 8.84
N ASP A 364 -4.96 -13.55 7.76
CA ASP A 364 -3.94 -12.49 7.74
C ASP A 364 -4.26 -11.40 8.76
N LEU A 365 -5.47 -10.87 8.76
CA LEU A 365 -5.93 -9.82 9.68
C LEU A 365 -5.85 -10.24 11.16
N LYS A 366 -6.12 -11.53 11.46
CA LYS A 366 -6.18 -12.03 12.83
C LYS A 366 -4.84 -12.51 13.36
N ASN A 367 -4.03 -13.14 12.52
CA ASN A 367 -2.92 -13.99 12.94
C ASN A 367 -1.58 -13.59 12.36
N ARG A 368 -1.53 -12.71 11.34
CA ARG A 368 -0.27 -12.36 10.64
C ARG A 368 -0.01 -10.87 10.54
N ARG A 369 -1.06 -10.05 10.60
CA ARG A 369 -0.97 -8.61 10.42
C ARG A 369 -0.56 -7.91 11.72
N TYR A 370 0.55 -7.19 11.66
CA TYR A 370 1.06 -6.40 12.78
C TYR A 370 0.18 -5.19 13.12
N ASP A 371 -0.44 -4.54 12.13
CA ASP A 371 -1.35 -3.40 12.36
C ASP A 371 -2.78 -3.87 12.67
N PRO A 372 -3.26 -3.73 13.92
CA PRO A 372 -4.58 -4.20 14.33
C PRO A 372 -5.70 -3.18 14.01
N THR A 373 -5.38 -2.03 13.42
CA THR A 373 -6.33 -0.93 13.24
C THR A 373 -7.64 -1.36 12.56
N PRO A 374 -7.64 -2.15 11.47
CA PRO A 374 -8.88 -2.56 10.82
C PRO A 374 -9.76 -3.46 11.71
N LEU A 375 -9.15 -4.37 12.47
CA LEU A 375 -9.84 -5.24 13.41
C LEU A 375 -10.42 -4.43 14.57
N LEU A 376 -9.63 -3.55 15.18
CA LEU A 376 -10.10 -2.65 16.24
C LEU A 376 -11.24 -1.76 15.77
N THR A 377 -11.17 -1.26 14.54
CA THR A 377 -12.25 -0.47 13.94
C THR A 377 -13.54 -1.28 13.86
N ASP A 378 -13.46 -2.54 13.43
CA ASP A 378 -14.62 -3.43 13.37
C ASP A 378 -15.19 -3.76 14.75
N MET A 379 -14.31 -4.05 15.72
CA MET A 379 -14.69 -4.28 17.11
C MET A 379 -15.40 -3.07 17.73
N ILE A 380 -14.93 -1.84 17.48
CA ILE A 380 -15.53 -0.62 18.03
C ILE A 380 -16.93 -0.39 17.46
N HIS A 381 -17.13 -0.68 16.18
CA HIS A 381 -18.45 -0.57 15.57
C HIS A 381 -19.41 -1.62 16.13
N ALA A 382 -18.95 -2.87 16.28
CA ALA A 382 -19.74 -3.93 16.89
C ALA A 382 -20.09 -3.63 18.37
N ALA A 383 -19.16 -3.05 19.13
CA ALA A 383 -19.39 -2.63 20.51
C ALA A 383 -20.33 -1.42 20.60
N GLY A 384 -20.17 -0.41 19.73
CA GLY A 384 -20.92 0.84 19.80
C GLY A 384 -22.33 0.78 19.23
N TYR A 385 -22.53 0.08 18.11
CA TYR A 385 -23.83 -0.02 17.40
C TYR A 385 -24.51 -1.39 17.59
N GLY A 386 -23.89 -2.30 18.33
CA GLY A 386 -24.39 -3.65 18.55
C GLY A 386 -24.35 -4.51 17.28
N LYS A 387 -25.29 -5.45 17.14
CA LYS A 387 -25.37 -6.38 16.00
C LYS A 387 -26.32 -5.92 14.89
N LYS A 388 -26.49 -4.60 14.71
CA LYS A 388 -27.42 -4.02 13.74
C LYS A 388 -26.78 -2.87 12.98
N THR A 389 -27.22 -2.64 11.74
CA THR A 389 -26.80 -1.49 10.92
C THR A 389 -25.27 -1.34 10.86
N LEU A 390 -24.70 -0.24 11.34
CA LEU A 390 -23.26 0.05 11.33
C LEU A 390 -22.43 -0.90 12.22
N GLY A 391 -23.04 -1.63 13.14
CA GLY A 391 -22.36 -2.62 13.98
C GLY A 391 -22.24 -4.01 13.36
N LEU A 392 -22.85 -4.23 12.18
CA LEU A 392 -22.61 -5.44 11.40
C LEU A 392 -21.13 -5.48 10.94
N PRO A 393 -20.50 -6.66 10.98
CA PRO A 393 -19.07 -6.78 10.74
C PRO A 393 -18.74 -6.46 9.28
N LYS A 394 -17.67 -5.69 9.06
CA LYS A 394 -17.17 -5.40 7.71
C LYS A 394 -16.58 -6.66 7.07
N TYR A 395 -15.86 -7.44 7.87
CA TYR A 395 -15.21 -8.67 7.44
C TYR A 395 -16.12 -9.87 7.74
N THR A 396 -16.16 -10.83 6.83
CA THR A 396 -17.00 -12.03 7.00
C THR A 396 -16.59 -12.80 8.26
N PRO A 397 -17.51 -13.13 9.18
CA PRO A 397 -17.21 -14.06 10.26
C PRO A 397 -16.82 -15.42 9.71
N GLU A 398 -15.85 -16.11 10.32
CA GLU A 398 -15.33 -17.40 9.82
C GLU A 398 -16.43 -18.46 9.64
N GLU A 399 -17.38 -18.50 10.57
CA GLU A 399 -18.54 -19.39 10.56
C GLU A 399 -19.47 -19.19 9.34
N ASN A 400 -19.41 -18.01 8.71
CA ASN A 400 -20.27 -17.62 7.60
C ASN A 400 -19.62 -17.85 6.23
N ILE A 401 -18.30 -18.08 6.15
CA ILE A 401 -17.58 -18.21 4.88
C ILE A 401 -18.19 -19.32 4.01
N GLY A 402 -18.46 -20.49 4.61
CA GLY A 402 -19.06 -21.63 3.92
C GLY A 402 -20.58 -21.55 3.73
N ARG A 403 -21.26 -20.52 4.28
CA ARG A 403 -22.72 -20.36 4.19
C ARG A 403 -23.16 -19.39 3.09
N ILE A 404 -22.24 -18.57 2.58
CA ILE A 404 -22.53 -17.59 1.53
C ILE A 404 -22.43 -18.28 0.18
N ASP A 405 -23.54 -18.27 -0.56
CA ASP A 405 -23.67 -18.88 -1.89
C ASP A 405 -24.00 -17.84 -2.97
N ALA A 406 -23.92 -18.26 -4.24
CA ALA A 406 -24.23 -17.38 -5.36
C ALA A 406 -25.68 -16.88 -5.36
N SER A 407 -26.62 -17.66 -4.80
CA SER A 407 -28.04 -17.30 -4.76
C SER A 407 -28.30 -16.14 -3.78
N MET A 408 -27.64 -16.15 -2.62
CA MET A 408 -27.68 -15.09 -1.63
C MET A 408 -27.04 -13.80 -2.16
N ILE A 409 -25.88 -13.91 -2.81
CA ILE A 409 -25.21 -12.77 -3.44
C ILE A 409 -26.11 -12.13 -4.51
N LYS A 410 -26.70 -12.95 -5.41
CA LYS A 410 -27.65 -12.46 -6.44
C LYS A 410 -28.88 -11.80 -5.82
N SER A 411 -29.41 -12.36 -4.73
CA SER A 411 -30.55 -11.81 -4.02
C SER A 411 -30.24 -10.46 -3.38
N TYR A 412 -29.05 -10.33 -2.77
CA TYR A 412 -28.56 -9.06 -2.23
C TYR A 412 -28.36 -8.02 -3.34
N MET A 413 -27.68 -8.38 -4.43
CA MET A 413 -27.51 -7.48 -5.58
C MET A 413 -28.86 -7.03 -6.14
N LYS A 414 -29.85 -7.93 -6.24
CA LYS A 414 -31.19 -7.58 -6.72
C LYS A 414 -31.88 -6.54 -5.83
N GLU A 415 -31.72 -6.58 -4.51
CA GLU A 415 -32.32 -5.60 -3.58
C GLU A 415 -31.53 -4.27 -3.57
N PHE A 416 -30.20 -4.32 -3.55
CA PHE A 416 -29.36 -3.14 -3.29
C PHE A 416 -28.79 -2.46 -4.54
N TYR A 417 -28.56 -3.20 -5.64
CA TYR A 417 -27.96 -2.67 -6.87
C TYR A 417 -29.04 -2.06 -7.78
N GLN A 418 -29.72 -1.05 -7.24
CA GLN A 418 -30.74 -0.28 -7.95
C GLN A 418 -30.18 1.06 -8.46
N PRO A 419 -30.51 1.51 -9.69
CA PRO A 419 -29.97 2.76 -10.25
C PRO A 419 -30.14 4.00 -9.36
N GLU A 420 -31.25 4.09 -8.61
CA GLU A 420 -31.53 5.19 -7.67
C GLU A 420 -30.48 5.32 -6.55
N ARG A 421 -29.83 4.21 -6.19
CA ARG A 421 -28.83 4.09 -5.13
C ARG A 421 -27.40 4.21 -5.66
N MET A 422 -27.24 4.53 -6.95
CA MET A 422 -25.95 4.58 -7.62
C MET A 422 -25.59 5.99 -8.05
N VAL A 423 -24.30 6.27 -8.09
CA VAL A 423 -23.73 7.42 -8.80
C VAL A 423 -22.61 6.91 -9.71
N LEU A 424 -22.72 7.18 -11.00
CA LEU A 424 -21.62 7.03 -11.96
C LEU A 424 -20.81 8.33 -11.93
N ALA A 425 -19.59 8.30 -11.42
CA ALA A 425 -18.73 9.47 -11.33
C ALA A 425 -17.50 9.33 -12.25
N GLY A 426 -17.08 10.43 -12.87
CA GLY A 426 -15.91 10.47 -13.75
C GLY A 426 -15.07 11.73 -13.57
N VAL A 427 -13.77 11.57 -13.37
CA VAL A 427 -12.80 12.66 -13.21
C VAL A 427 -11.80 12.61 -14.35
N GLY A 428 -11.55 13.75 -15.00
CA GLY A 428 -10.73 13.82 -16.22
C GLY A 428 -11.50 13.45 -17.50
N ILE A 429 -12.84 13.53 -17.48
CA ILE A 429 -13.73 13.28 -18.63
C ILE A 429 -14.71 14.44 -18.80
N ASP A 430 -15.13 14.68 -20.05
CA ASP A 430 -16.22 15.59 -20.37
C ASP A 430 -17.60 15.09 -19.90
N HIS A 431 -18.42 15.99 -19.34
CA HIS A 431 -19.70 15.62 -18.74
C HIS A 431 -20.65 14.96 -19.73
N GLN A 432 -20.77 15.53 -20.94
CA GLN A 432 -21.73 15.05 -21.92
C GLN A 432 -21.35 13.63 -22.39
N GLN A 433 -20.06 13.39 -22.60
CA GLN A 433 -19.54 12.08 -22.97
C GLN A 433 -19.89 11.02 -21.90
N LEU A 434 -19.72 11.33 -20.61
CA LEU A 434 -20.06 10.40 -19.53
C LEU A 434 -21.58 10.16 -19.43
N VAL A 435 -22.39 11.21 -19.64
CA VAL A 435 -23.86 11.10 -19.66
C VAL A 435 -24.33 10.18 -20.79
N ASP A 436 -23.76 10.31 -21.98
CA ASP A 436 -24.13 9.48 -23.14
C ASP A 436 -23.74 8.02 -22.92
N LEU A 437 -22.55 7.76 -22.36
CA LEU A 437 -22.12 6.42 -21.98
C LEU A 437 -23.01 5.82 -20.87
N GLY A 438 -23.37 6.63 -19.87
CA GLY A 438 -24.29 6.24 -18.81
C GLY A 438 -25.67 5.86 -19.36
N LYS A 439 -26.22 6.65 -20.28
CA LYS A 439 -27.48 6.31 -20.98
C LYS A 439 -27.34 5.03 -21.79
N ARG A 440 -26.21 4.77 -22.45
CA ARG A 440 -26.04 3.58 -23.27
C ARG A 440 -25.91 2.29 -22.45
N TYR A 441 -25.07 2.29 -21.41
CA TYR A 441 -24.69 1.08 -20.68
C TYR A 441 -25.48 0.85 -19.39
N PHE A 442 -25.98 1.92 -18.76
CA PHE A 442 -26.72 1.86 -17.50
C PHE A 442 -28.24 2.06 -17.68
N SER A 443 -28.76 1.89 -18.91
CA SER A 443 -30.21 1.84 -19.20
C SER A 443 -30.85 0.53 -18.74
N VAL A 444 -30.76 0.25 -17.44
CA VAL A 444 -31.51 -0.85 -16.80
C VAL A 444 -32.86 -0.27 -16.33
N PRO A 445 -34.00 -0.92 -16.68
CA PRO A 445 -35.30 -0.47 -16.20
C PRO A 445 -35.35 -0.51 -14.67
N LYS A 446 -36.06 0.45 -14.06
CA LYS A 446 -36.35 0.37 -12.62
C LYS A 446 -37.04 -0.96 -12.35
N ASN A 447 -36.62 -1.66 -11.29
CA ASN A 447 -37.48 -2.69 -10.72
C ASN A 447 -38.74 -1.98 -10.22
N GLU A 448 -39.87 -2.20 -10.92
CA GLU A 448 -41.18 -1.76 -10.44
C GLU A 448 -41.43 -2.45 -9.09
N LYS A 449 -41.43 -1.66 -8.03
CA LYS A 449 -41.89 -2.13 -6.72
C LYS A 449 -43.37 -2.47 -6.89
N LYS A 450 -43.76 -3.70 -6.55
CA LYS A 450 -45.17 -4.09 -6.60
C LYS A 450 -45.97 -3.14 -5.69
N PRO A 451 -47.11 -2.59 -6.15
CA PRO A 451 -47.97 -1.78 -5.30
C PRO A 451 -48.55 -2.70 -4.22
N GLY A 452 -48.01 -2.61 -3.00
CA GLY A 452 -48.29 -3.54 -1.90
C GLY A 452 -47.06 -3.90 -1.05
N ASP A 453 -45.84 -3.74 -1.60
CA ASP A 453 -44.61 -3.68 -0.78
C ASP A 453 -44.55 -2.31 -0.10
N GLY A 454 -45.34 -2.17 0.97
CA GLY A 454 -45.32 -1.01 1.84
C GLY A 454 -43.91 -0.73 2.33
N GLN A 455 -43.44 0.50 2.08
CA GLN A 455 -42.13 1.04 2.46
C GLN A 455 -40.95 0.24 1.87
N THR A 456 -40.38 0.76 0.78
CA THR A 456 -38.93 0.59 0.55
C THR A 456 -38.25 0.85 1.89
N SER A 457 -37.63 -0.19 2.44
CA SER A 457 -37.04 -0.22 3.78
C SER A 457 -36.74 1.18 4.31
N THR A 458 -37.52 1.63 5.28
CA THR A 458 -37.09 2.70 6.19
C THR A 458 -35.67 2.34 6.59
N GLU A 459 -34.67 3.05 6.07
CA GLU A 459 -33.27 2.82 6.41
C GLU A 459 -33.19 2.79 7.93
N THR A 460 -32.93 1.61 8.50
CA THR A 460 -32.86 1.47 9.95
C THR A 460 -31.79 2.44 10.44
N LYS A 461 -32.21 3.43 11.21
CA LYS A 461 -31.31 4.44 11.76
C LYS A 461 -30.33 3.73 12.69
N ALA A 462 -29.05 4.04 12.55
CA ALA A 462 -28.03 3.54 13.46
C ALA A 462 -28.28 4.14 14.85
N VAL A 463 -28.23 3.30 15.88
CA VAL A 463 -28.40 3.71 17.27
C VAL A 463 -27.13 3.35 18.02
N TRP A 464 -26.48 4.35 18.62
CA TRP A 464 -25.34 4.13 19.47
C TRP A 464 -25.78 3.70 20.87
N THR A 465 -25.31 2.54 21.33
CA THR A 465 -25.58 2.00 22.66
C THR A 465 -24.37 2.05 23.58
N GLY A 466 -23.17 2.16 23.00
CA GLY A 466 -21.94 1.81 23.70
C GLY A 466 -21.89 0.31 24.01
N GLY A 467 -20.81 -0.13 24.67
CA GLY A 467 -20.59 -1.53 25.00
C GLY A 467 -19.13 -1.87 25.25
N VAL A 468 -18.86 -3.15 25.48
CA VAL A 468 -17.50 -3.67 25.64
C VAL A 468 -17.29 -4.90 24.77
N LEU A 469 -16.15 -4.97 24.08
CA LEU A 469 -15.74 -6.15 23.32
C LEU A 469 -14.24 -6.39 23.50
N THR A 470 -13.87 -7.53 24.06
CA THR A 470 -12.48 -7.89 24.32
C THR A 470 -12.12 -9.18 23.62
N ASP A 471 -10.93 -9.23 23.05
CA ASP A 471 -10.37 -10.37 22.34
C ASP A 471 -8.98 -10.67 22.89
N GLU A 472 -8.93 -11.60 23.84
CA GLU A 472 -7.69 -12.02 24.49
C GLU A 472 -6.97 -13.04 23.60
N ARG A 473 -5.81 -12.63 23.09
CA ARG A 473 -4.99 -13.44 22.19
C ARG A 473 -3.51 -13.13 22.34
N ASP A 474 -2.69 -14.12 22.01
CA ASP A 474 -1.25 -13.98 21.98
C ASP A 474 -0.82 -13.29 20.68
N LEU A 475 -0.20 -12.11 20.81
CA LEU A 475 0.27 -11.31 19.68
C LEU A 475 1.80 -11.40 19.51
N SER A 476 2.49 -12.25 20.28
CA SER A 476 3.95 -12.40 20.23
C SER A 476 4.48 -12.95 18.90
N HIS A 477 3.66 -13.69 18.15
CA HIS A 477 4.05 -14.31 16.88
C HIS A 477 3.91 -13.40 15.65
N LEU A 478 3.46 -12.15 15.81
CA LEU A 478 3.23 -11.20 14.70
C LEU A 478 4.51 -10.51 14.16
N SER A 479 5.70 -10.97 14.56
CA SER A 479 6.97 -10.40 14.08
C SER A 479 7.40 -11.02 12.75
N PHE A 480 7.70 -10.18 11.76
CA PHE A 480 8.25 -10.60 10.45
C PHE A 480 9.79 -10.78 10.48
N GLY A 481 10.44 -10.66 11.64
CA GLY A 481 11.90 -10.69 11.79
C GLY A 481 12.42 -11.80 12.72
N ALA A 482 13.73 -12.04 12.65
CA ALA A 482 14.43 -12.99 13.53
C ALA A 482 14.37 -12.59 15.02
N ASP A 483 14.19 -11.28 15.29
CA ASP A 483 13.98 -10.76 16.64
C ASP A 483 12.48 -10.66 16.95
N PRO A 484 12.02 -11.22 18.08
CA PRO A 484 10.64 -11.06 18.51
C PRO A 484 10.38 -9.59 18.86
N LEU A 485 9.45 -8.96 18.14
CA LEU A 485 8.93 -7.66 18.55
C LEU A 485 8.26 -7.80 19.93
N PRO A 486 8.33 -6.75 20.77
CA PRO A 486 7.65 -6.78 22.05
C PRO A 486 6.15 -6.97 21.84
N GLU A 487 5.55 -7.82 22.68
CA GLU A 487 4.09 -8.03 22.68
C GLU A 487 3.40 -6.73 23.13
N ILE A 488 2.48 -6.24 22.29
CA ILE A 488 1.70 -5.02 22.51
C ILE A 488 0.24 -5.42 22.66
N ALA A 489 -0.43 -4.89 23.68
CA ALA A 489 -1.87 -4.96 23.81
C ALA A 489 -2.51 -3.62 23.40
N HIS A 490 -3.66 -3.69 22.75
CA HIS A 490 -4.33 -2.55 22.16
C HIS A 490 -5.70 -2.31 22.80
N ILE A 491 -6.04 -1.04 23.00
CA ILE A 491 -7.31 -0.59 23.54
C ILE A 491 -7.91 0.44 22.59
N GLY A 492 -9.22 0.34 22.35
CA GLY A 492 -10.01 1.34 21.65
C GLY A 492 -11.07 1.95 22.56
N LEU A 493 -11.17 3.27 22.60
CA LEU A 493 -12.25 4.00 23.28
C LEU A 493 -13.03 4.79 22.23
N GLY A 494 -14.27 4.39 21.97
CA GLY A 494 -15.16 5.00 20.99
C GLY A 494 -16.36 5.70 21.60
N PHE A 495 -16.83 6.73 20.93
CA PHE A 495 -18.00 7.54 21.27
C PHE A 495 -18.79 7.89 20.00
N GLU A 496 -20.08 8.19 20.16
CA GLU A 496 -20.92 8.64 19.05
C GLU A 496 -20.46 10.02 18.58
N ALA A 497 -20.18 10.14 17.29
CA ALA A 497 -19.80 11.39 16.64
C ALA A 497 -20.95 11.91 15.76
N PRO A 498 -20.99 13.23 15.45
CA PRO A 498 -22.02 13.79 14.59
C PRO A 498 -22.00 13.18 13.18
N SER A 499 -23.19 13.08 12.58
CA SER A 499 -23.35 12.71 11.17
C SER A 499 -22.71 13.76 10.26
N HIS A 500 -22.25 13.35 9.07
CA HIS A 500 -21.78 14.30 8.06
C HIS A 500 -22.88 15.26 7.53
N LYS A 501 -24.17 15.01 7.83
CA LYS A 501 -25.27 15.96 7.56
C LYS A 501 -25.30 17.13 8.54
N GLU A 502 -24.80 16.95 9.76
CA GLU A 502 -24.68 17.99 10.78
C GLU A 502 -23.40 18.79 10.54
N GLU A 503 -23.38 19.58 9.45
CA GLU A 503 -22.14 20.13 8.88
C GLU A 503 -21.25 20.91 9.87
N GLN A 504 -21.84 21.70 10.79
CA GLN A 504 -21.07 22.50 11.75
C GLN A 504 -20.33 21.61 12.76
N ASP A 505 -21.08 20.73 13.43
CA ASP A 505 -20.54 19.82 14.43
C ASP A 505 -19.60 18.79 13.79
N PHE A 506 -19.90 18.35 12.57
CA PHE A 506 -19.04 17.48 11.78
C PHE A 506 -17.66 18.10 11.52
N VAL A 507 -17.61 19.35 11.07
CA VAL A 507 -16.33 20.04 10.80
C VAL A 507 -15.55 20.26 12.11
N ALA A 508 -16.24 20.64 13.19
CA ALA A 508 -15.62 20.77 14.51
C ALA A 508 -15.08 19.42 15.04
N ALA A 509 -15.78 18.31 14.84
CA ALA A 509 -15.31 16.97 15.18
C ALA A 509 -14.07 16.55 14.36
N CYS A 510 -14.00 16.94 13.08
CA CYS A 510 -12.79 16.76 12.27
C CYS A 510 -11.60 17.53 12.83
N VAL A 511 -11.81 18.80 13.22
CA VAL A 511 -10.78 19.63 13.86
C VAL A 511 -10.35 19.04 15.20
N LEU A 512 -11.29 18.54 16.01
CA LEU A 512 -11.01 17.83 17.27
C LEU A 512 -10.11 16.61 17.04
N SER A 513 -10.44 15.76 16.07
CA SER A 513 -9.64 14.59 15.74
C SER A 513 -8.24 14.97 15.24
N GLN A 514 -8.11 16.07 14.49
CA GLN A 514 -6.81 16.57 14.03
C GLN A 514 -5.97 17.16 15.17
N LEU A 515 -6.61 17.84 16.12
CA LEU A 515 -5.97 18.40 17.31
C LEU A 515 -5.43 17.29 18.22
N LEU A 516 -6.20 16.21 18.40
CA LEU A 516 -5.75 15.01 19.10
C LEU A 516 -4.63 14.29 18.34
N GLY A 517 -4.83 14.07 17.04
CA GLY A 517 -3.83 13.55 16.12
C GLY A 517 -3.24 12.22 16.55
N GLY A 518 -1.95 12.22 16.83
CA GLY A 518 -1.19 11.06 17.29
C GLY A 518 -0.50 10.25 16.17
N GLY A 519 0.11 9.14 16.55
CA GLY A 519 0.88 8.26 15.68
C GLY A 519 1.44 7.04 16.42
N GLY A 520 2.43 6.38 15.83
CA GLY A 520 3.26 5.40 16.53
C GLY A 520 4.54 6.03 17.08
N SER A 521 5.06 5.51 18.19
CA SER A 521 6.29 5.99 18.84
C SER A 521 7.53 5.80 17.97
N PHE A 522 7.51 4.84 17.05
CA PHE A 522 8.58 4.62 16.07
C PHE A 522 8.44 5.48 14.80
N SER A 523 7.62 6.53 14.82
CA SER A 523 7.48 7.40 13.65
C SER A 523 8.76 8.23 13.43
N ALA A 524 9.73 7.66 12.71
CA ALA A 524 10.95 8.33 12.22
C ALA A 524 10.61 9.29 11.06
N GLY A 525 9.67 10.19 11.29
CA GLY A 525 9.22 11.17 10.31
C GLY A 525 9.78 12.55 10.54
N GLY A 526 10.09 13.26 9.45
CA GLY A 526 10.35 14.69 9.51
C GLY A 526 9.14 15.53 9.96
N PRO A 527 9.32 16.85 10.10
CA PRO A 527 8.24 17.79 10.42
C PRO A 527 7.01 17.62 9.51
N GLY A 528 5.81 17.79 10.07
CA GLY A 528 4.54 17.72 9.32
C GLY A 528 3.70 16.46 9.60
N LYS A 529 4.25 15.41 10.22
CA LYS A 529 3.51 14.18 10.55
C LYS A 529 2.59 14.27 11.79
N GLY A 530 2.38 15.48 12.34
CA GLY A 530 1.54 15.67 13.52
C GLY A 530 2.26 15.44 14.86
N LEU A 531 3.59 15.55 14.90
CA LEU A 531 4.44 15.38 16.10
C LEU A 531 4.07 16.32 17.27
N TYR A 532 3.39 17.43 17.00
CA TYR A 532 2.97 18.36 18.05
C TYR A 532 1.50 18.20 18.47
N SER A 533 0.79 17.20 17.95
CA SER A 533 -0.59 16.89 18.37
C SER A 533 -0.65 16.46 19.84
N ARG A 534 -1.83 16.57 20.47
CA ARG A 534 -1.97 16.28 21.92
C ARG A 534 -1.58 14.84 22.26
N PHE A 535 -2.01 13.84 21.48
CA PHE A 535 -1.62 12.47 21.74
C PHE A 535 -0.12 12.22 21.55
N TYR A 536 0.53 12.94 20.64
CA TYR A 536 1.98 12.79 20.53
C TYR A 536 2.72 13.42 21.73
N MET A 537 2.36 14.65 22.10
CA MET A 537 3.05 15.41 23.15
C MET A 537 2.72 14.97 24.57
N ASN A 538 1.45 14.69 24.85
CA ASN A 538 0.98 14.36 26.21
C ASN A 538 1.01 12.86 26.50
N VAL A 539 0.88 12.01 25.48
CA VAL A 539 0.85 10.55 25.64
C VAL A 539 2.18 9.94 25.20
N LEU A 540 2.51 9.96 23.92
CA LEU A 540 3.68 9.23 23.41
C LEU A 540 5.02 9.73 23.96
N ASN A 541 5.21 11.05 24.07
CA ASN A 541 6.45 11.63 24.59
C ASN A 541 6.61 11.51 26.11
N ARG A 542 5.51 11.30 26.85
CA ARG A 542 5.53 11.23 28.33
C ARG A 542 5.43 9.81 28.87
N ASN A 543 4.93 8.88 28.06
CA ASN A 543 4.70 7.50 28.43
C ASN A 543 5.41 6.59 27.41
N GLU A 544 6.65 6.20 27.72
CA GLU A 544 7.47 5.34 26.86
C GLU A 544 6.87 3.95 26.65
N GLU A 545 6.01 3.51 27.58
CA GLU A 545 5.29 2.25 27.54
C GLU A 545 4.18 2.21 26.48
N ILE A 546 3.66 3.39 26.10
CA ILE A 546 2.65 3.53 25.06
C ILE A 546 3.37 3.67 23.71
N LYS A 547 3.13 2.70 22.82
CA LYS A 547 3.76 2.59 21.49
C LYS A 547 2.90 3.18 20.37
N THR A 548 1.59 3.29 20.58
CA THR A 548 0.66 3.87 19.61
C THR A 548 -0.44 4.65 20.34
N ALA A 549 -0.78 5.82 19.82
CA ALA A 549 -1.89 6.65 20.30
C ALA A 549 -2.41 7.44 19.10
N ILE A 550 -3.61 7.14 18.60
CA ILE A 550 -4.16 7.75 17.38
C ILE A 550 -5.65 8.04 17.55
N SER A 551 -6.09 9.22 17.10
CA SER A 551 -7.50 9.58 16.96
C SER A 551 -8.03 9.28 15.56
N TYR A 552 -9.20 8.67 15.49
CA TYR A 552 -9.94 8.38 14.26
C TYR A 552 -11.36 8.96 14.36
N ASN A 553 -11.83 9.56 13.27
CA ASN A 553 -13.19 10.07 13.15
C ASN A 553 -13.82 9.46 11.89
N GLN A 554 -14.93 8.73 12.03
CA GLN A 554 -15.69 8.17 10.93
C GLN A 554 -17.11 8.75 10.96
N ALA A 555 -17.62 9.20 9.83
CA ALA A 555 -18.94 9.82 9.76
C ALA A 555 -19.80 9.21 8.66
N TYR A 556 -21.03 8.90 9.04
CA TYR A 556 -22.06 8.27 8.21
C TYR A 556 -23.27 9.21 8.05
N THR A 557 -24.23 8.78 7.23
CA THR A 557 -25.41 9.55 6.83
C THR A 557 -26.33 9.96 7.96
N ASP A 558 -26.32 9.21 9.07
CA ASP A 558 -27.25 9.36 10.19
C ASP A 558 -26.57 9.26 11.57
N SER A 559 -25.28 8.93 11.62
CA SER A 559 -24.46 8.82 12.84
C SER A 559 -22.97 8.96 12.52
N GLY A 560 -22.10 8.89 13.51
CA GLY A 560 -20.64 8.89 13.39
C GLY A 560 -19.97 8.16 14.56
N CYS A 561 -18.67 7.92 14.46
CA CYS A 561 -17.86 7.30 15.49
C CYS A 561 -16.52 8.04 15.61
N LEU A 562 -16.26 8.65 16.76
CA LEU A 562 -14.94 9.16 17.14
C LEU A 562 -14.33 8.19 18.12
N TYR A 563 -13.16 7.65 17.80
CA TYR A 563 -12.49 6.70 18.68
C TYR A 563 -10.99 6.89 18.73
N PHE A 564 -10.41 6.46 19.84
CA PHE A 564 -8.98 6.53 20.12
C PHE A 564 -8.42 5.13 20.17
N HIS A 565 -7.34 4.90 19.45
CA HIS A 565 -6.57 3.67 19.49
C HIS A 565 -5.30 3.92 20.29
N PHE A 566 -5.14 3.19 21.39
CA PHE A 566 -3.92 3.13 22.14
C PHE A 566 -3.33 1.72 22.08
N GLY A 567 -2.02 1.62 22.06
CA GLY A 567 -1.31 0.34 22.15
C GLY A 567 -0.03 0.49 22.94
N GLY A 568 0.19 -0.41 23.89
CA GLY A 568 1.35 -0.42 24.76
C GLY A 568 1.58 -1.80 25.37
N TYR A 569 2.53 -1.90 26.30
CA TYR A 569 2.80 -3.18 26.97
C TYR A 569 1.60 -3.66 27.80
N PRO A 570 1.30 -4.98 27.83
CA PRO A 570 0.19 -5.54 28.62
C PRO A 570 0.19 -5.15 30.11
N SER A 571 1.38 -5.00 30.71
CA SER A 571 1.52 -4.58 32.12
C SER A 571 1.04 -3.14 32.39
N TYR A 572 0.93 -2.30 31.35
CA TYR A 572 0.59 -0.88 31.47
C TYR A 572 -0.87 -0.57 31.04
N LEU A 573 -1.71 -1.59 30.81
CA LEU A 573 -3.08 -1.42 30.29
C LEU A 573 -3.94 -0.46 31.11
N ASN A 574 -3.98 -0.62 32.43
CA ASN A 574 -4.81 0.22 33.31
C ASN A 574 -4.33 1.68 33.33
N SER A 575 -3.01 1.88 33.36
CA SER A 575 -2.38 3.19 33.31
C SER A 575 -2.63 3.87 31.96
N MET A 576 -2.62 3.13 30.86
CA MET A 576 -2.96 3.62 29.53
C MET A 576 -4.41 4.12 29.45
N ILE A 577 -5.36 3.40 30.08
CA ILE A 577 -6.74 3.86 30.22
C ILE A 577 -6.81 5.14 31.07
N ASP A 578 -6.06 5.23 32.17
CA ASP A 578 -6.02 6.45 32.99
C ASP A 578 -5.50 7.66 32.22
N VAL A 579 -4.49 7.47 31.36
CA VAL A 579 -3.99 8.52 30.47
C VAL A 579 -5.08 8.93 29.47
N ALA A 580 -5.78 7.98 28.85
CA ALA A 580 -6.87 8.28 27.93
C ALA A 580 -8.03 9.05 28.61
N ILE A 581 -8.46 8.60 29.79
CA ILE A 581 -9.52 9.27 30.59
C ILE A 581 -9.08 10.69 30.95
N ARG A 582 -7.82 10.89 31.31
CA ARG A 582 -7.27 12.19 31.66
C ARG A 582 -7.30 13.15 30.47
N GLU A 583 -6.88 12.71 29.28
CA GLU A 583 -6.95 13.54 28.07
C GLU A 583 -8.40 13.90 27.70
N ILE A 584 -9.35 12.96 27.83
CA ILE A 584 -10.79 13.22 27.66
C ILE A 584 -11.27 14.27 28.69
N GLY A 585 -10.89 14.12 29.95
CA GLY A 585 -11.23 15.06 31.02
C GLY A 585 -10.72 16.48 30.75
N TYR A 586 -9.50 16.61 30.21
CA TYR A 586 -8.94 17.90 29.81
C TYR A 586 -9.74 18.55 28.67
N LEU A 587 -10.09 17.80 27.63
CA LEU A 587 -10.89 18.28 26.49
C LEU A 587 -12.29 18.75 26.91
N VAL A 588 -12.90 18.08 27.89
CA VAL A 588 -14.24 18.43 28.37
C VAL A 588 -14.22 19.59 29.35
N SER A 589 -13.14 19.72 30.13
CA SER A 589 -13.00 20.76 31.14
C SER A 589 -12.61 22.10 30.53
N TYR A 590 -11.66 22.10 29.60
CA TYR A 590 -11.03 23.31 29.08
C TYR A 590 -11.11 23.38 27.55
N PRO A 591 -11.44 24.55 26.97
CA PRO A 591 -11.36 24.74 25.53
C PRO A 591 -9.90 24.62 25.06
N PRO A 592 -9.65 24.23 23.80
CA PRO A 592 -8.30 24.16 23.26
C PRO A 592 -7.64 25.54 23.22
N GLU A 593 -6.33 25.57 23.43
CA GLU A 593 -5.53 26.79 23.31
C GLU A 593 -5.52 27.28 21.86
N SER A 594 -5.39 28.59 21.67
CA SER A 594 -5.44 29.22 20.34
C SER A 594 -4.36 28.70 19.40
N VAL A 595 -3.14 28.49 19.90
CA VAL A 595 -1.99 28.06 19.08
C VAL A 595 -2.17 26.63 18.56
N GLU A 596 -2.60 25.69 19.41
CA GLU A 596 -2.83 24.31 18.99
C GLU A 596 -4.05 24.19 18.06
N LEU A 597 -5.09 24.99 18.30
CA LEU A 597 -6.29 25.03 17.47
C LEU A 597 -5.96 25.52 16.06
N GLU A 598 -5.25 26.65 15.94
CA GLU A 598 -4.83 27.18 14.64
C GLU A 598 -3.92 26.21 13.90
N ARG A 599 -3.01 25.52 14.60
CA ARG A 599 -2.21 24.46 13.99
C ARG A 599 -3.07 23.30 13.48
N ALA A 600 -4.03 22.82 14.26
CA ALA A 600 -4.93 21.73 13.85
C ALA A 600 -5.77 22.14 12.63
N LYS A 601 -6.32 23.36 12.62
CA LYS A 601 -7.07 23.92 11.49
C LYS A 601 -6.22 23.99 10.22
N ARG A 602 -5.01 24.55 10.32
CA ARG A 602 -4.07 24.64 9.19
C ARG A 602 -3.65 23.27 8.67
N GLN A 603 -3.40 22.32 9.57
CA GLN A 603 -3.04 20.95 9.19
C GLN A 603 -4.19 20.27 8.45
N LEU A 604 -5.43 20.40 8.95
CA LEU A 604 -6.61 19.84 8.31
C LEU A 604 -6.87 20.46 6.93
N GLN A 605 -6.72 21.77 6.80
CA GLN A 605 -6.83 22.50 5.53
C GLN A 605 -5.77 22.05 4.53
N SER A 606 -4.51 21.92 4.95
CA SER A 606 -3.42 21.43 4.11
C SER A 606 -3.70 20.01 3.62
N MET A 607 -4.12 19.12 4.52
CA MET A 607 -4.46 17.74 4.17
C MET A 607 -5.62 17.65 3.17
N LEU A 608 -6.65 18.50 3.32
CA LEU A 608 -7.77 18.55 2.38
C LEU A 608 -7.31 18.84 0.94
N PHE A 609 -6.48 19.87 0.75
CA PHE A 609 -6.00 20.23 -0.60
C PHE A 609 -5.02 19.21 -1.16
N MET A 610 -4.03 18.77 -0.37
CA MET A 610 -3.01 17.81 -0.81
C MET A 610 -3.63 16.47 -1.24
N ASN A 611 -4.66 16.00 -0.54
CA ASN A 611 -5.33 14.75 -0.91
C ASN A 611 -6.10 14.87 -2.24
N LEU A 612 -6.64 16.06 -2.54
CA LEU A 612 -7.39 16.31 -3.78
C LEU A 612 -6.50 16.49 -5.02
N GLU A 613 -5.17 16.36 -4.89
CA GLU A 613 -4.25 16.32 -6.04
C GLU A 613 -4.30 14.97 -6.77
N GLN A 614 -4.76 13.90 -6.10
CA GLN A 614 -4.86 12.57 -6.66
C GLN A 614 -6.23 12.34 -7.31
N ARG A 615 -6.25 12.07 -8.63
CA ARG A 615 -7.51 11.85 -9.40
C ARG A 615 -8.44 10.80 -8.78
N PRO A 616 -7.96 9.63 -8.31
CA PRO A 616 -8.85 8.65 -7.68
C PRO A 616 -9.48 9.15 -6.37
N VAL A 617 -8.77 9.99 -5.62
CA VAL A 617 -9.28 10.63 -4.41
C VAL A 617 -10.33 11.69 -4.77
N VAL A 618 -10.11 12.48 -5.82
CA VAL A 618 -11.12 13.41 -6.35
C VAL A 618 -12.37 12.65 -6.81
N PHE A 619 -12.20 11.50 -7.48
CA PHE A 619 -13.31 10.65 -7.89
C PHE A 619 -14.12 10.20 -6.66
N GLU A 620 -13.46 9.71 -5.63
CA GLU A 620 -14.14 9.28 -4.40
C GLU A 620 -14.86 10.46 -3.71
N ASP A 621 -14.27 11.66 -3.72
CA ASP A 621 -14.90 12.89 -3.20
C ASP A 621 -16.20 13.21 -3.91
N VAL A 622 -16.14 13.29 -5.24
CA VAL A 622 -17.28 13.58 -6.11
C VAL A 622 -18.37 12.53 -5.90
N ALA A 623 -17.99 11.25 -5.97
CA ALA A 623 -18.91 10.13 -5.89
C ALA A 623 -19.64 10.10 -4.53
N ARG A 624 -18.91 10.18 -3.41
CA ARG A 624 -19.50 10.15 -2.06
C ARG A 624 -20.40 11.35 -1.77
N GLN A 625 -19.94 12.56 -2.08
CA GLN A 625 -20.74 13.77 -1.82
C GLN A 625 -22.04 13.76 -2.65
N VAL A 626 -21.97 13.39 -3.93
CA VAL A 626 -23.16 13.30 -4.79
C VAL A 626 -24.10 12.18 -4.36
N LEU A 627 -23.58 11.05 -3.85
CA LEU A 627 -24.41 9.94 -3.37
C LEU A 627 -25.27 10.35 -2.17
N PHE A 628 -24.67 11.00 -1.17
CA PHE A 628 -25.36 11.29 0.10
C PHE A 628 -26.02 12.67 0.17
N VAL A 629 -25.39 13.70 -0.43
CA VAL A 629 -25.87 15.09 -0.39
C VAL A 629 -26.56 15.49 -1.69
N GLY A 630 -26.30 14.77 -2.79
CA GLY A 630 -26.85 15.09 -4.12
C GLY A 630 -26.03 16.12 -4.91
N LYS A 631 -25.03 16.75 -4.28
CA LYS A 631 -24.12 17.72 -4.90
C LYS A 631 -22.74 17.62 -4.25
N ARG A 632 -21.71 18.06 -4.97
CA ARG A 632 -20.35 18.23 -4.42
C ARG A 632 -20.14 19.66 -3.98
N GLN A 633 -19.69 19.85 -2.74
CA GLN A 633 -19.14 21.11 -2.25
C GLN A 633 -17.64 21.15 -2.55
N GLN A 634 -17.17 22.28 -3.10
CA GLN A 634 -15.76 22.47 -3.44
C GLN A 634 -14.87 22.54 -2.18
N ALA A 635 -13.58 22.27 -2.35
CA ALA A 635 -12.61 22.31 -1.25
C ALA A 635 -12.59 23.67 -0.53
N ASP A 636 -12.70 24.77 -1.27
CA ASP A 636 -12.73 26.14 -0.72
C ASP A 636 -13.87 26.37 0.27
N TYR A 637 -15.00 25.71 0.07
CA TYR A 637 -16.13 25.76 1.00
C TYR A 637 -15.73 25.19 2.37
N TYR A 638 -15.14 23.99 2.39
CA TYR A 638 -14.69 23.36 3.63
C TYR A 638 -13.48 24.08 4.22
N PHE A 639 -12.57 24.60 3.39
CA PHE A 639 -11.44 25.42 3.85
C PHE A 639 -11.92 26.61 4.69
N ASN A 640 -12.89 27.37 4.18
CA ASN A 640 -13.45 28.52 4.86
C ASN A 640 -14.23 28.13 6.12
N ARG A 641 -14.94 26.99 6.11
CA ARG A 641 -15.64 26.51 7.32
C ARG A 641 -14.66 26.07 8.40
N ILE A 642 -13.61 25.34 8.04
CA ILE A 642 -12.55 24.97 8.98
C ILE A 642 -11.92 26.24 9.56
N HIS A 643 -11.66 27.27 8.74
CA HIS A 643 -11.10 28.53 9.20
C HIS A 643 -11.98 29.25 10.23
N ARG A 644 -13.30 29.16 10.11
CA ARG A 644 -14.27 29.82 11.00
C ARG A 644 -14.42 29.15 12.37
N ILE A 645 -14.02 27.87 12.51
CA ILE A 645 -14.11 27.13 13.78
C ILE A 645 -13.35 27.87 14.89
N GLN A 646 -14.05 28.08 16.00
CA GLN A 646 -13.53 28.65 17.24
C GLN A 646 -13.27 27.57 18.29
N ALA A 647 -12.53 27.92 19.34
CA ALA A 647 -12.23 27.00 20.45
C ALA A 647 -13.50 26.50 21.15
N GLU A 648 -14.51 27.37 21.28
CA GLU A 648 -15.79 27.02 21.90
C GLU A 648 -16.58 25.98 21.07
N ASP A 649 -16.55 26.06 19.74
CA ASP A 649 -17.21 25.06 18.87
C ASP A 649 -16.63 23.66 19.11
N VAL A 650 -15.29 23.56 19.17
CA VAL A 650 -14.58 22.31 19.44
C VAL A 650 -14.89 21.81 20.85
N HIS A 651 -14.97 22.72 21.82
CA HIS A 651 -15.27 22.38 23.22
C HIS A 651 -16.69 21.83 23.39
N GLN A 652 -17.68 22.46 22.75
CA GLN A 652 -19.07 22.02 22.78
C GLN A 652 -19.24 20.66 22.12
N VAL A 653 -18.62 20.46 20.95
CA VAL A 653 -18.68 19.16 20.26
C VAL A 653 -17.96 18.07 21.05
N ALA A 654 -16.82 18.36 21.66
CA ALA A 654 -16.15 17.42 22.55
C ALA A 654 -17.07 17.00 23.72
N ARG A 655 -17.72 17.96 24.39
CA ARG A 655 -18.69 17.66 25.46
C ARG A 655 -19.84 16.80 24.99
N ARG A 656 -20.40 17.10 23.81
CA ARG A 656 -21.50 16.32 23.21
C ARG A 656 -21.05 14.89 22.95
N ILE A 657 -19.92 14.69 22.26
CA ILE A 657 -19.40 13.37 21.90
C ILE A 657 -19.11 12.54 23.15
N PHE A 658 -18.33 13.07 24.09
CA PHE A 658 -17.93 12.32 25.28
C PHE A 658 -19.06 12.09 26.29
N SER A 659 -20.18 12.80 26.18
CA SER A 659 -21.39 12.53 26.96
C SER A 659 -22.14 11.27 26.52
N THR A 660 -21.83 10.73 25.34
CA THR A 660 -22.45 9.50 24.84
C THR A 660 -21.87 8.26 25.53
N PRO A 661 -22.61 7.13 25.57
CA PRO A 661 -22.11 5.89 26.16
C PRO A 661 -20.78 5.44 25.57
N LEU A 662 -19.87 4.93 26.40
CA LEU A 662 -18.56 4.44 25.95
C LEU A 662 -18.69 3.14 25.15
N ALA A 663 -17.99 3.03 24.02
CA ALA A 663 -17.63 1.75 23.41
C ALA A 663 -16.17 1.43 23.73
N LEU A 664 -15.92 0.40 24.53
CA LEU A 664 -14.58 -0.03 24.93
C LEU A 664 -14.21 -1.31 24.18
N VAL A 665 -13.05 -1.33 23.53
CA VAL A 665 -12.51 -2.55 22.94
C VAL A 665 -11.11 -2.84 23.42
N GLY A 666 -10.77 -4.13 23.53
CA GLY A 666 -9.44 -4.59 23.89
C GLY A 666 -8.99 -5.75 23.00
N LEU A 667 -7.72 -5.73 22.58
CA LEU A 667 -7.11 -6.77 21.76
C LEU A 667 -5.71 -7.09 22.29
N GLY A 668 -5.40 -8.37 22.53
CA GLY A 668 -4.09 -8.84 23.00
C GLY A 668 -4.12 -9.43 24.40
N LYS A 669 -2.96 -9.72 24.98
CA LYS A 669 -2.85 -10.30 26.33
C LYS A 669 -3.08 -9.29 27.45
N GLY A 670 -3.47 -9.81 28.63
CA GLY A 670 -3.57 -9.02 29.86
C GLY A 670 -4.89 -8.27 30.02
N LEU A 671 -5.84 -8.48 29.10
CA LEU A 671 -7.17 -7.85 29.15
C LEU A 671 -7.97 -8.27 30.39
N ASN A 672 -7.72 -9.47 30.94
CA ASN A 672 -8.34 -9.91 32.20
C ASN A 672 -7.95 -9.06 33.42
N GLN A 673 -6.82 -8.35 33.34
CA GLN A 673 -6.34 -7.46 34.41
C GLN A 673 -6.88 -6.04 34.27
N MET A 674 -7.60 -5.75 33.17
CA MET A 674 -8.20 -4.46 32.91
C MET A 674 -9.33 -4.18 33.91
N ARG A 675 -9.44 -2.91 34.34
CA ARG A 675 -10.61 -2.43 35.10
C ARG A 675 -11.92 -2.76 34.38
N SER A 676 -12.98 -2.97 35.17
CA SER A 676 -14.27 -3.32 34.58
C SER A 676 -14.83 -2.16 33.75
N TYR A 677 -15.61 -2.51 32.72
CA TYR A 677 -16.29 -1.51 31.87
C TYR A 677 -17.09 -0.50 32.70
N ALA A 678 -17.80 -0.96 33.74
CA ALA A 678 -18.56 -0.09 34.64
C ALA A 678 -17.66 0.92 35.37
N GLN A 679 -16.52 0.49 35.90
CA GLN A 679 -15.56 1.38 36.57
C GLN A 679 -14.99 2.44 35.62
N ILE A 680 -14.65 2.05 34.39
CA ILE A 680 -14.10 2.95 33.38
C ILE A 680 -15.17 3.97 32.94
N SER A 681 -16.37 3.48 32.60
CA SER A 681 -17.51 4.31 32.20
C SER A 681 -17.89 5.31 33.31
N ASP A 682 -18.01 4.85 34.55
CA ASP A 682 -18.31 5.70 35.71
C ASP A 682 -17.23 6.76 35.93
N THR A 683 -15.95 6.40 35.75
CA THR A 683 -14.84 7.35 35.91
C THR A 683 -14.91 8.44 34.86
N ILE A 684 -15.17 8.08 33.59
CA ILE A 684 -15.37 9.05 32.51
C ILE A 684 -16.57 9.94 32.85
N GLN A 685 -17.73 9.37 33.20
CA GLN A 685 -18.93 10.13 33.55
C GLN A 685 -18.70 11.10 34.72
N ARG A 686 -17.91 10.71 35.74
CA ARG A 686 -17.53 11.61 36.85
C ARG A 686 -16.67 12.79 36.40
N GLN A 687 -15.75 12.58 35.45
CA GLN A 687 -14.94 13.65 34.84
C GLN A 687 -15.80 14.63 34.02
N LEU A 688 -16.87 14.13 33.40
CA LEU A 688 -17.82 14.95 32.64
C LEU A 688 -18.73 15.80 33.56
N SER A 689 -18.94 15.36 34.81
CA SER A 689 -19.85 16.04 35.72
C SER A 689 -19.25 17.37 36.25
N PRO A 690 -20.00 18.48 36.23
CA PRO A 690 -19.48 19.80 36.60
C PRO A 690 -19.10 19.92 38.09
N LYS A 691 -19.55 18.98 38.95
CA LYS A 691 -19.34 18.99 40.40
C LYS A 691 -17.95 18.51 40.83
N THR A 692 -17.18 17.86 39.97
CA THR A 692 -15.87 17.28 40.32
C THR A 692 -14.68 18.19 40.02
N ARG A 693 -14.91 19.48 39.68
CA ARG A 693 -13.85 20.46 39.35
C ARG A 693 -12.78 20.68 40.43
N TRP A 694 -12.92 20.10 41.62
CA TRP A 694 -12.11 20.44 42.81
C TRP A 694 -11.42 19.26 43.52
N ARG A 695 -11.40 18.03 42.98
CA ARG A 695 -10.95 16.86 43.78
C ARG A 695 -9.90 15.92 43.17
N ILE A 696 -9.29 16.24 42.03
CA ILE A 696 -8.29 15.34 41.40
C ILE A 696 -6.89 15.98 41.31
N PHE A 697 -6.73 17.21 41.78
CA PHE A 697 -5.41 17.80 42.02
C PHE A 697 -5.14 17.80 43.53
N GLY A 698 -4.60 16.68 44.01
CA GLY A 698 -4.11 16.47 45.37
C GLY A 698 -2.98 15.48 45.34
#